data_AF-A0AAD7TDB8-F1
#
_entry.id   AF-A0AAD7TDB8-F1
#
_cell.length_a   1.000
_cell.length_b   1.000
_cell.length_c   1.000
_cell.angle_alpha   90.00
_cell.angle_beta   90.00
_cell.angle_gamma   90.00
#
_symmetry.space_group_name_H-M   'P 1'
#
loop_
_entity.id
_entity.type
_entity.pdbx_description
1 polymer ?
#
loop_
_entity_poly.entity_id
_entity_poly.type
_entity_poly.pdbx_seq_one_letter_code
_entity_poly.pdbx_strand_id
1 'polypeptide(L)'
;MLSNIPLYLPPLKHEEFTSKWNEIYGNNLPPLALYCLVCPEDTAALQFLVKFMDRMADYPDWMVTSAPNDEVPMAHSLTGFATAYDFIYSSLDDQRREKYLRKIRSVTEELYELSKYRGWGKQFLQNHQTTNVLAIMIGAIVVGMHDDPESMIWKQVSVNYMEKTMFLLNHIVDGSLDEGVAYGSYTSKSITQYVFLAQRHFNIDNTQNNWLRAHFWFYYATLLPGFQRTVGIADSNYNWFYGPESQLVFLDAFVLQNGTGNWLAQQVRKHRPKDGPMGQSSAQRWTTLHTEYIWYDAHLTPQPPPGSGKARMHIFSNWGVVTYGAGLPNHQGNTFVSFKSGKLGGRAVYDIVHDKPYSWVDGWNNFNPGHEHPDQNSFTFAPNGQVFVSEALYGPKYSYLNNVLLFSPSPTSQCNNPWEGQLGECAKWLRWTDEEVGNMAGEVIAASSHRDLMFVSGESAAAYSSAMKLKSVYRALVLLNSQTLLVVDHVEKQEDSPVNTLSAFFHNLDIDFKYVPFKLMDKYNGAMMDVWDAHYKMFWFDNQGASPVARIQEAEQVAEFKKSSDFVYIGVPTEHLDIPETEYEFDSLVDACVWSKSDVLRGRYKVIQGWFHSLVYNTKLHLQNIQLHESSKVTLTQRGGASKDKRKRMRRKEPLAEQKGRGKGGLSRDAEYIKELRRHVVQYQNARVVLNLRSGSWALKLPFIQEVIGPSLRSIYVVRDPRAWIYLMLYNSKPSLYSLKNIPQHLSLIFRADSSRDQCSDLTPEFRVLQRLLSRSESNPVLLLAHLWLAHTAAALRVNGELPMESYLQVRFEDIVTFPQETAERIHTFLGVPVTPTALNQLMFTTSTNLYNLMYEGDISPANINIWRQNMPRKEIRLIEDTCWFVMKRLGYSRFTN
;
A
#
# COMPACT_ATOMS: atom_id res chain seq x y z
N MET A 1 -13.84 -19.18 -2.98
CA MET A 1 -14.70 -17.99 -2.77
C MET A 1 -15.93 -18.30 -1.92
N LEU A 2 -16.73 -19.30 -2.29
CA LEU A 2 -18.01 -19.67 -1.63
C LEU A 2 -17.96 -19.78 -0.10
N SER A 3 -16.87 -20.29 0.48
CA SER A 3 -16.70 -20.40 1.95
C SER A 3 -16.65 -19.05 2.69
N ASN A 4 -16.43 -17.93 1.98
CA ASN A 4 -16.42 -16.58 2.55
C ASN A 4 -17.01 -15.55 1.56
N ILE A 5 -18.29 -15.73 1.21
CA ILE A 5 -19.05 -14.86 0.29
C ILE A 5 -18.85 -13.35 0.54
N PRO A 6 -18.93 -12.82 1.79
CA PRO A 6 -18.82 -11.38 2.04
C PRO A 6 -17.46 -10.76 1.70
N LEU A 7 -16.38 -11.57 1.63
CA LEU A 7 -15.04 -11.10 1.31
C LEU A 7 -14.80 -10.95 -0.21
N TYR A 8 -15.43 -11.81 -1.03
CA TYR A 8 -15.14 -11.90 -2.46
C TYR A 8 -16.23 -11.29 -3.35
N LEU A 9 -17.48 -11.22 -2.87
CA LEU A 9 -18.57 -10.64 -3.65
C LEU A 9 -18.47 -9.11 -3.65
N PRO A 10 -18.57 -8.41 -4.82
CA PRO A 10 -18.57 -6.95 -4.89
C PRO A 10 -19.59 -6.35 -3.92
N PRO A 11 -19.31 -5.24 -3.20
CA PRO A 11 -20.19 -4.73 -2.16
C PRO A 11 -21.53 -4.24 -2.72
N LEU A 12 -22.56 -4.15 -1.88
CA LEU A 12 -23.89 -3.70 -2.36
C LEU A 12 -23.92 -2.22 -2.79
N LYS A 13 -22.98 -1.43 -2.28
CA LYS A 13 -22.89 0.02 -2.52
C LYS A 13 -21.72 0.31 -3.46
N HIS A 14 -21.97 1.13 -4.47
CA HIS A 14 -20.95 1.54 -5.43
C HIS A 14 -19.83 2.34 -4.74
N GLU A 15 -20.17 3.16 -3.74
CA GLU A 15 -19.20 3.92 -2.95
C GLU A 15 -18.27 3.02 -2.14
N GLU A 16 -18.73 1.83 -1.72
CA GLU A 16 -17.88 0.83 -1.08
C GLU A 16 -16.98 0.12 -2.13
N PHE A 17 -17.46 -0.08 -3.36
CA PHE A 17 -16.71 -0.68 -4.47
C PHE A 17 -15.57 0.23 -4.99
N THR A 18 -15.81 1.53 -5.11
CA THR A 18 -14.82 2.51 -5.60
C THR A 18 -13.92 3.09 -4.51
N SER A 19 -14.14 2.75 -3.23
CA SER A 19 -13.40 3.29 -2.08
C SER A 19 -11.92 2.87 -1.99
N LYS A 20 -11.52 1.85 -2.76
CA LYS A 20 -10.18 1.24 -2.76
C LYS A 20 -9.86 0.71 -4.14
N TRP A 21 -8.59 0.41 -4.38
CA TRP A 21 -8.16 -0.36 -5.54
C TRP A 21 -8.94 -1.68 -5.65
N ASN A 22 -9.70 -1.84 -6.74
CA ASN A 22 -10.81 -2.79 -6.82
C ASN A 22 -10.59 -3.92 -7.85
N GLU A 23 -9.37 -4.04 -8.40
CA GLU A 23 -9.00 -5.04 -9.43
C GLU A 23 -9.39 -6.49 -9.07
N ILE A 24 -9.47 -6.80 -7.77
CA ILE A 24 -9.87 -8.09 -7.21
C ILE A 24 -11.21 -8.60 -7.77
N TYR A 25 -12.13 -7.70 -8.12
CA TYR A 25 -13.45 -8.09 -8.61
C TYR A 25 -13.38 -8.54 -10.07
N GLY A 26 -12.68 -7.81 -10.93
CA GLY A 26 -12.39 -8.25 -12.30
C GLY A 26 -11.53 -9.52 -12.34
N ASN A 27 -10.44 -9.54 -11.57
CA ASN A 27 -9.49 -10.65 -11.52
C ASN A 27 -10.10 -12.00 -11.13
N ASN A 28 -11.10 -11.98 -10.24
CA ASN A 28 -11.73 -13.20 -9.73
C ASN A 28 -12.84 -13.75 -10.64
N LEU A 29 -13.32 -12.97 -11.62
CA LEU A 29 -14.43 -13.38 -12.50
C LEU A 29 -14.03 -14.49 -13.48
N PRO A 30 -12.95 -14.39 -14.30
CA PRO A 30 -12.58 -15.44 -15.26
C PRO A 30 -12.32 -16.83 -14.65
N PRO A 31 -11.54 -17.00 -13.56
CA PRO A 31 -11.32 -18.34 -12.99
C PRO A 31 -12.58 -18.92 -12.34
N LEU A 32 -13.48 -18.07 -11.82
CA LEU A 32 -14.78 -18.51 -11.31
C LEU A 32 -15.73 -18.92 -12.45
N ALA A 33 -15.73 -18.18 -13.57
CA ALA A 33 -16.51 -18.51 -14.75
C ALA A 33 -16.03 -19.80 -15.43
N LEU A 34 -14.71 -20.00 -15.53
CA LEU A 34 -14.15 -21.25 -16.04
C LEU A 34 -14.52 -22.44 -15.15
N TYR A 35 -14.48 -22.28 -13.83
CA TYR A 35 -14.95 -23.32 -12.90
C TYR A 35 -16.42 -23.66 -13.13
N CYS A 36 -17.30 -22.65 -13.28
CA CYS A 36 -18.72 -22.89 -13.57
C CYS A 36 -18.98 -23.54 -14.95
N LEU A 37 -18.10 -23.32 -15.93
CA LEU A 37 -18.15 -23.94 -17.25
C LEU A 37 -17.69 -25.42 -17.22
N VAL A 38 -16.67 -25.73 -16.43
CA VAL A 38 -16.10 -27.09 -16.30
C VAL A 38 -16.89 -27.96 -15.31
N CYS A 39 -17.52 -27.35 -14.29
CA CYS A 39 -18.34 -28.01 -13.26
C CYS A 39 -19.79 -27.46 -13.26
N PRO A 40 -20.57 -27.64 -14.35
CA PRO A 40 -21.90 -27.04 -14.50
C PRO A 40 -22.93 -27.56 -13.47
N GLU A 41 -22.67 -28.69 -12.82
CA GLU A 41 -23.48 -29.24 -11.72
C GLU A 41 -23.38 -28.44 -10.42
N ASP A 42 -22.32 -27.63 -10.22
CA ASP A 42 -22.18 -26.73 -9.07
C ASP A 42 -23.04 -25.47 -9.26
N THR A 43 -24.36 -25.66 -9.18
CA THR A 43 -25.36 -24.60 -9.28
C THR A 43 -25.18 -23.51 -8.21
N ALA A 44 -24.51 -23.80 -7.08
CA ALA A 44 -24.20 -22.82 -6.04
C ALA A 44 -23.07 -21.87 -6.48
N ALA A 45 -22.04 -22.39 -7.15
CA ALA A 45 -21.01 -21.58 -7.80
C ALA A 45 -21.59 -20.69 -8.90
N LEU A 46 -22.43 -21.26 -9.78
CA LEU A 46 -23.08 -20.50 -10.86
C LEU A 46 -23.99 -19.37 -10.30
N GLN A 47 -24.82 -19.66 -9.28
CA GLN A 47 -25.63 -18.63 -8.61
C GLN A 47 -24.79 -17.53 -7.95
N PHE A 48 -23.64 -17.88 -7.37
CA PHE A 48 -22.70 -16.91 -6.81
C PHE A 48 -22.08 -16.02 -7.90
N LEU A 49 -21.64 -16.61 -9.01
CA LEU A 49 -21.08 -15.91 -10.17
C LEU A 49 -22.11 -14.96 -10.81
N VAL A 50 -23.33 -15.43 -11.09
CA VAL A 50 -24.41 -14.60 -11.65
C VAL A 50 -24.71 -13.42 -10.72
N LYS A 51 -24.76 -13.64 -9.40
CA LYS A 51 -24.95 -12.57 -8.41
C LYS A 51 -23.76 -11.60 -8.34
N PHE A 52 -22.55 -12.05 -8.63
CA PHE A 52 -21.34 -11.23 -8.71
C PHE A 52 -21.43 -10.29 -9.91
N MET A 53 -21.76 -10.85 -11.09
CA MET A 53 -21.93 -10.09 -12.33
C MET A 53 -23.13 -9.15 -12.26
N ASP A 54 -24.26 -9.56 -11.68
CA ASP A 54 -25.43 -8.70 -11.46
C ASP A 54 -25.05 -7.39 -10.76
N ARG A 55 -24.25 -7.47 -9.68
CA ARG A 55 -23.77 -6.29 -8.93
C ARG A 55 -22.85 -5.41 -9.77
N MET A 56 -21.89 -5.98 -10.47
CA MET A 56 -20.98 -5.20 -11.32
C MET A 56 -21.70 -4.53 -12.49
N ALA A 57 -22.74 -5.16 -13.03
CA ALA A 57 -23.58 -4.59 -14.09
C ALA A 57 -24.48 -3.45 -13.59
N ASP A 58 -24.82 -3.41 -12.29
CA ASP A 58 -25.65 -2.35 -11.68
C ASP A 58 -24.84 -1.11 -11.24
N TYR A 59 -23.51 -1.17 -11.21
CA TYR A 59 -22.68 0.00 -10.88
C TYR A 59 -22.64 1.02 -12.04
N PRO A 60 -22.68 2.35 -11.76
CA PRO A 60 -22.51 3.39 -12.76
C PRO A 60 -21.22 3.22 -13.58
N ASP A 61 -20.08 3.17 -12.90
CA ASP A 61 -18.74 2.99 -13.45
C ASP A 61 -17.95 1.92 -12.67
N TRP A 62 -16.72 1.63 -13.10
CA TRP A 62 -15.80 0.72 -12.39
C TRP A 62 -14.50 1.40 -11.93
N MET A 63 -14.48 2.74 -11.82
CA MET A 63 -13.29 3.50 -11.44
C MET A 63 -12.98 3.39 -9.94
N VAL A 64 -11.83 3.92 -9.53
CA VAL A 64 -11.44 4.05 -8.12
C VAL A 64 -11.43 5.53 -7.75
N THR A 65 -12.20 5.91 -6.74
CA THR A 65 -12.45 7.33 -6.39
C THR A 65 -11.18 8.09 -6.02
N SER A 66 -10.18 7.40 -5.46
CA SER A 66 -8.87 8.00 -5.12
C SER A 66 -7.88 8.06 -6.30
N ALA A 67 -8.24 7.52 -7.47
CA ALA A 67 -7.41 7.50 -8.67
C ALA A 67 -8.26 7.77 -9.94
N PRO A 68 -8.93 8.92 -10.04
CA PRO A 68 -9.92 9.18 -11.11
C PRO A 68 -9.33 9.36 -12.51
N ASN A 69 -7.99 9.38 -12.64
CA ASN A 69 -7.27 9.42 -13.92
C ASN A 69 -6.46 8.14 -14.17
N ASP A 70 -6.79 7.05 -13.48
CA ASP A 70 -6.19 5.73 -13.68
C ASP A 70 -7.27 4.72 -14.06
N GLU A 71 -7.28 4.33 -15.33
CA GLU A 71 -8.27 3.45 -15.92
C GLU A 71 -7.97 1.95 -15.73
N VAL A 72 -6.82 1.58 -15.15
CA VAL A 72 -6.44 0.17 -14.94
C VAL A 72 -7.48 -0.64 -14.13
N PRO A 73 -8.12 -0.12 -13.05
CA PRO A 73 -9.15 -0.86 -12.32
C PRO A 73 -10.40 -1.15 -13.17
N MET A 74 -10.75 -0.22 -14.07
CA MET A 74 -11.82 -0.38 -15.05
C MET A 74 -11.43 -1.42 -16.12
N ALA A 75 -10.20 -1.39 -16.63
CA ALA A 75 -9.69 -2.38 -17.59
C ALA A 75 -9.65 -3.80 -17.02
N HIS A 76 -9.25 -3.96 -15.76
CA HIS A 76 -9.34 -5.23 -15.02
C HIS A 76 -10.79 -5.71 -14.88
N SER A 77 -11.70 -4.80 -14.54
CA SER A 77 -13.13 -5.11 -14.43
C SER A 77 -13.74 -5.52 -15.79
N LEU A 78 -13.43 -4.80 -16.88
CA LEU A 78 -13.89 -5.14 -18.23
C LEU A 78 -13.34 -6.47 -18.72
N THR A 79 -12.03 -6.70 -18.61
CA THR A 79 -11.38 -7.97 -18.97
C THR A 79 -12.04 -9.14 -18.25
N GLY A 80 -12.22 -9.01 -16.93
CA GLY A 80 -12.83 -10.03 -16.10
C GLY A 80 -14.29 -10.32 -16.44
N PHE A 81 -15.07 -9.25 -16.61
CA PHE A 81 -16.51 -9.32 -16.85
C PHE A 81 -16.86 -9.81 -18.25
N ALA A 82 -16.13 -9.36 -19.29
CA ALA A 82 -16.32 -9.81 -20.67
C ALA A 82 -15.91 -11.28 -20.85
N THR A 83 -14.81 -11.72 -20.23
CA THR A 83 -14.40 -13.14 -20.27
C THR A 83 -15.40 -14.04 -19.54
N ALA A 84 -15.92 -13.59 -18.38
CA ALA A 84 -16.96 -14.33 -17.67
C ALA A 84 -18.27 -14.40 -18.47
N TYR A 85 -18.66 -13.31 -19.14
CA TYR A 85 -19.83 -13.26 -20.00
C TYR A 85 -19.77 -14.29 -21.13
N ASP A 86 -18.63 -14.37 -21.84
CA ASP A 86 -18.39 -15.36 -22.89
C ASP A 86 -18.50 -16.80 -22.33
N PHE A 87 -17.76 -17.11 -21.26
CA PHE A 87 -17.69 -18.45 -20.69
C PHE A 87 -19.03 -19.00 -20.17
N ILE A 88 -19.94 -18.15 -19.67
CA ILE A 88 -21.25 -18.60 -19.16
C ILE A 88 -22.45 -18.13 -20.00
N TYR A 89 -22.23 -17.62 -21.23
CA TYR A 89 -23.28 -17.06 -22.08
C TYR A 89 -24.50 -17.98 -22.27
N SER A 90 -24.27 -19.27 -22.47
CA SER A 90 -25.32 -20.30 -22.62
C SER A 90 -26.21 -20.46 -21.38
N SER A 91 -25.66 -20.15 -20.20
CA SER A 91 -26.31 -20.33 -18.89
C SER A 91 -27.00 -19.08 -18.37
N LEU A 92 -26.91 -17.95 -19.09
CA LEU A 92 -27.60 -16.70 -18.78
C LEU A 92 -29.00 -16.66 -19.41
N ASP A 93 -29.95 -16.03 -18.71
CA ASP A 93 -31.22 -15.61 -19.29
C ASP A 93 -31.05 -14.38 -20.21
N ASP A 94 -32.02 -14.15 -21.10
CA ASP A 94 -31.92 -13.10 -22.12
C ASP A 94 -31.85 -11.69 -21.54
N GLN A 95 -32.49 -11.44 -20.39
CA GLN A 95 -32.42 -10.15 -19.69
C GLN A 95 -30.99 -9.88 -19.21
N ARG A 96 -30.30 -10.88 -18.65
CA ARG A 96 -28.89 -10.78 -18.25
C ARG A 96 -27.96 -10.70 -19.45
N ARG A 97 -28.19 -11.48 -20.51
CA ARG A 97 -27.42 -11.40 -21.77
C ARG A 97 -27.40 -9.96 -22.30
N GLU A 98 -28.56 -9.32 -22.39
CA GLU A 98 -28.69 -7.95 -22.87
C GLU A 98 -28.09 -6.92 -21.90
N LYS A 99 -28.39 -7.02 -20.59
CA LYS A 99 -27.87 -6.12 -19.55
C LYS A 99 -26.34 -6.13 -19.50
N TYR A 100 -25.74 -7.31 -19.49
CA TYR A 100 -24.29 -7.48 -19.38
C TYR A 100 -23.60 -7.04 -20.66
N LEU A 101 -24.15 -7.34 -21.84
CA LEU A 101 -23.63 -6.86 -23.12
C LEU A 101 -23.61 -5.33 -23.20
N ARG A 102 -24.70 -4.67 -22.77
CA ARG A 102 -24.77 -3.20 -22.70
C ARG A 102 -23.69 -2.61 -21.80
N LYS A 103 -23.39 -3.24 -20.65
CA LYS A 103 -22.30 -2.79 -19.76
C LYS A 103 -20.91 -3.01 -20.36
N ILE A 104 -20.66 -4.15 -21.01
CA ILE A 104 -19.40 -4.42 -21.73
C ILE A 104 -19.19 -3.36 -22.82
N ARG A 105 -20.23 -3.09 -23.62
CA ARG A 105 -20.20 -2.06 -24.66
C ARG A 105 -19.85 -0.68 -24.10
N SER A 106 -20.58 -0.19 -23.10
CA SER A 106 -20.37 1.18 -22.59
C SER A 106 -18.98 1.38 -22.00
N VAL A 107 -18.43 0.39 -21.30
CA VAL A 107 -17.09 0.47 -20.70
C VAL A 107 -15.99 0.31 -21.76
N THR A 108 -16.25 -0.47 -22.83
CA THR A 108 -15.33 -0.56 -23.98
C THR A 108 -15.23 0.78 -24.71
N GLU A 109 -16.37 1.44 -24.96
CA GLU A 109 -16.46 2.77 -25.55
C GLU A 109 -15.77 3.82 -24.67
N GLU A 110 -16.03 3.82 -23.36
CA GLU A 110 -15.41 4.73 -22.39
C GLU A 110 -13.87 4.62 -22.38
N LEU A 111 -13.32 3.41 -22.27
CA LEU A 111 -11.87 3.18 -22.37
C LEU A 111 -11.31 3.59 -23.73
N TYR A 112 -12.02 3.32 -24.82
CA TYR A 112 -11.61 3.72 -26.17
C TYR A 112 -11.54 5.25 -26.32
N GLU A 113 -12.52 6.00 -25.82
CA GLU A 113 -12.47 7.47 -25.84
C GLU A 113 -11.34 8.01 -24.96
N LEU A 114 -11.15 7.45 -23.76
CA LEU A 114 -10.03 7.79 -22.86
C LEU A 114 -8.66 7.54 -23.51
N SER A 115 -8.51 6.49 -24.32
CA SER A 115 -7.26 6.18 -25.04
C SER A 115 -6.76 7.31 -25.93
N LYS A 116 -7.63 8.22 -26.40
CA LYS A 116 -7.26 9.30 -27.33
C LYS A 116 -6.48 10.44 -26.66
N TYR A 117 -6.50 10.55 -25.33
CA TYR A 117 -5.89 11.66 -24.59
C TYR A 117 -5.15 11.24 -23.30
N ARG A 118 -5.20 9.97 -22.89
CA ARG A 118 -4.43 9.45 -21.75
C ARG A 118 -3.00 9.08 -22.14
N GLY A 119 -2.08 9.11 -21.17
CA GLY A 119 -0.67 8.74 -21.35
C GLY A 119 -0.49 7.32 -21.87
N TRP A 120 -1.20 6.35 -21.28
CA TRP A 120 -1.20 4.95 -21.72
C TRP A 120 -1.72 4.75 -23.16
N GLY A 121 -2.44 5.73 -23.72
CA GLY A 121 -2.87 5.75 -25.12
C GLY A 121 -1.75 6.08 -26.10
N LYS A 122 -0.54 6.45 -25.62
CA LYS A 122 0.64 6.71 -26.47
C LYS A 122 1.95 6.14 -25.92
N GLN A 123 2.00 5.75 -24.64
CA GLN A 123 3.19 5.19 -23.99
C GLN A 123 3.27 3.69 -24.24
N PHE A 124 4.08 3.26 -25.21
CA PHE A 124 4.24 1.84 -25.56
C PHE A 124 5.03 1.08 -24.48
N LEU A 125 4.93 -0.26 -24.53
CA LEU A 125 5.58 -1.23 -23.64
C LEU A 125 5.14 -1.20 -22.17
N GLN A 126 4.68 -0.06 -21.67
CA GLN A 126 4.28 0.14 -20.28
C GLN A 126 3.02 -0.65 -19.87
N ASN A 127 2.96 -1.06 -18.61
CA ASN A 127 1.94 -1.98 -18.09
C ASN A 127 0.48 -1.46 -18.16
N HIS A 128 0.21 -0.16 -18.05
CA HIS A 128 -1.16 0.40 -18.23
C HIS A 128 -1.57 0.34 -19.71
N GLN A 129 -0.66 0.62 -20.65
CA GLN A 129 -0.95 0.56 -22.09
C GLN A 129 -1.42 -0.83 -22.51
N THR A 130 -0.60 -1.85 -22.24
CA THR A 130 -0.93 -3.24 -22.62
C THR A 130 -2.19 -3.74 -21.92
N THR A 131 -2.42 -3.36 -20.66
CA THR A 131 -3.63 -3.76 -19.89
C THR A 131 -4.90 -3.11 -20.41
N ASN A 132 -4.88 -1.80 -20.65
CA ASN A 132 -6.08 -1.05 -21.05
C ASN A 132 -6.45 -1.33 -22.52
N VAL A 133 -5.47 -1.41 -23.41
CA VAL A 133 -5.70 -1.75 -24.84
C VAL A 133 -6.21 -3.19 -25.00
N LEU A 134 -5.69 -4.15 -24.22
CA LEU A 134 -6.23 -5.51 -24.22
C LEU A 134 -7.69 -5.56 -23.74
N ALA A 135 -8.03 -4.82 -22.69
CA ALA A 135 -9.40 -4.77 -22.18
C ALA A 135 -10.39 -4.25 -23.24
N ILE A 136 -10.01 -3.19 -23.98
CA ILE A 136 -10.77 -2.69 -25.14
C ILE A 136 -10.91 -3.79 -26.21
N MET A 137 -9.82 -4.50 -26.54
CA MET A 137 -9.86 -5.56 -27.55
C MET A 137 -10.81 -6.69 -27.17
N ILE A 138 -10.77 -7.17 -25.91
CA ILE A 138 -11.64 -8.24 -25.42
C ILE A 138 -13.10 -7.79 -25.44
N GLY A 139 -13.40 -6.59 -24.93
CA GLY A 139 -14.75 -6.02 -24.98
C GLY A 139 -15.27 -5.88 -26.41
N ALA A 140 -14.43 -5.39 -27.34
CA ALA A 140 -14.76 -5.22 -28.74
C ALA A 140 -14.96 -6.56 -29.48
N ILE A 141 -14.20 -7.61 -29.15
CA ILE A 141 -14.44 -8.97 -29.66
C ILE A 141 -15.83 -9.43 -29.22
N VAL A 142 -16.15 -9.36 -27.93
CA VAL A 142 -17.44 -9.80 -27.39
C VAL A 142 -18.62 -9.03 -28.00
N VAL A 143 -18.60 -7.69 -28.01
CA VAL A 143 -19.74 -6.93 -28.59
C VAL A 143 -19.87 -7.11 -30.10
N GLY A 144 -18.77 -7.35 -30.80
CA GLY A 144 -18.77 -7.60 -32.24
C GLY A 144 -19.22 -9.02 -32.62
N MET A 145 -19.37 -9.94 -31.67
CA MET A 145 -20.09 -11.21 -31.87
C MET A 145 -21.62 -11.03 -31.79
N HIS A 146 -22.08 -9.83 -31.44
CA HIS A 146 -23.49 -9.43 -31.34
C HIS A 146 -23.81 -8.23 -32.24
N ASP A 147 -23.14 -8.16 -33.40
CA ASP A 147 -23.38 -7.20 -34.49
C ASP A 147 -23.27 -5.70 -34.11
N ASP A 148 -22.50 -5.37 -33.06
CA ASP A 148 -22.27 -3.97 -32.69
C ASP A 148 -21.48 -3.22 -33.79
N PRO A 149 -22.00 -2.07 -34.30
CA PRO A 149 -21.44 -1.38 -35.45
C PRO A 149 -20.11 -0.65 -35.17
N GLU A 150 -19.79 -0.35 -33.91
CA GLU A 150 -18.56 0.35 -33.51
C GLU A 150 -17.44 -0.63 -33.11
N SER A 151 -17.79 -1.89 -32.83
CA SER A 151 -16.83 -2.95 -32.48
C SER A 151 -15.63 -3.05 -33.44
N MET A 152 -15.80 -2.78 -34.73
CA MET A 152 -14.74 -2.87 -35.73
C MET A 152 -13.67 -1.78 -35.58
N ILE A 153 -14.03 -0.54 -35.23
CA ILE A 153 -13.04 0.53 -35.02
C ILE A 153 -12.24 0.26 -33.73
N TRP A 154 -12.88 -0.23 -32.67
CA TRP A 154 -12.21 -0.60 -31.41
C TRP A 154 -11.23 -1.77 -31.60
N LYS A 155 -11.63 -2.82 -32.35
CA LYS A 155 -10.73 -3.92 -32.76
C LYS A 155 -9.52 -3.39 -33.53
N GLN A 156 -9.74 -2.59 -34.57
CA GLN A 156 -8.69 -2.09 -35.45
C GLN A 156 -7.68 -1.19 -34.72
N VAL A 157 -8.15 -0.34 -33.81
CA VAL A 157 -7.28 0.54 -33.00
C VAL A 157 -6.50 -0.27 -31.98
N SER A 158 -7.13 -1.24 -31.30
CA SER A 158 -6.44 -2.09 -30.32
C SER A 158 -5.34 -2.94 -30.98
N VAL A 159 -5.64 -3.53 -32.14
CA VAL A 159 -4.64 -4.26 -32.95
C VAL A 159 -3.50 -3.33 -33.39
N ASN A 160 -3.78 -2.09 -33.84
CA ASN A 160 -2.73 -1.14 -34.24
C ASN A 160 -1.76 -0.82 -33.09
N TYR A 161 -2.28 -0.57 -31.88
CA TYR A 161 -1.46 -0.31 -30.70
C TYR A 161 -0.65 -1.53 -30.27
N MET A 162 -1.27 -2.71 -30.23
CA MET A 162 -0.58 -3.93 -29.80
C MET A 162 0.44 -4.42 -30.83
N GLU A 163 0.21 -4.29 -32.13
CA GLU A 163 1.21 -4.62 -33.15
C GLU A 163 2.41 -3.66 -33.12
N LYS A 164 2.22 -2.37 -32.79
CA LYS A 164 3.33 -1.46 -32.50
C LYS A 164 4.11 -1.87 -31.26
N THR A 165 3.41 -2.32 -30.20
CA THR A 165 4.04 -2.91 -29.01
C THR A 165 4.84 -4.18 -29.39
N MET A 166 4.29 -5.10 -30.16
CA MET A 166 4.99 -6.31 -30.63
C MET A 166 6.20 -5.98 -31.52
N PHE A 167 6.07 -4.99 -32.39
CA PHE A 167 7.18 -4.48 -33.21
C PHE A 167 8.32 -3.95 -32.34
N LEU A 168 8.03 -3.10 -31.34
CA LEU A 168 9.04 -2.57 -30.41
C LEU A 168 9.67 -3.68 -29.56
N LEU A 169 8.87 -4.62 -29.05
CA LEU A 169 9.37 -5.79 -28.33
C LEU A 169 10.35 -6.60 -29.19
N ASN A 170 10.18 -6.67 -30.51
CA ASN A 170 11.07 -7.43 -31.39
C ASN A 170 12.53 -6.90 -31.42
N HIS A 171 12.77 -5.67 -30.94
CA HIS A 171 14.10 -5.10 -30.70
C HIS A 171 14.72 -5.53 -29.35
N ILE A 172 13.90 -5.98 -28.40
CA ILE A 172 14.32 -6.45 -27.06
C ILE A 172 14.67 -7.95 -27.15
N VAL A 173 15.82 -8.21 -27.76
CA VAL A 173 16.28 -9.57 -28.12
C VAL A 173 16.70 -10.46 -26.95
N ASP A 174 16.80 -9.93 -25.73
CA ASP A 174 17.09 -10.69 -24.51
C ASP A 174 15.81 -11.08 -23.72
N GLY A 175 14.63 -10.71 -24.21
CA GLY A 175 13.34 -11.06 -23.59
C GLY A 175 13.02 -10.29 -22.31
N SER A 176 13.81 -9.27 -21.96
CA SER A 176 13.61 -8.44 -20.76
C SER A 176 12.43 -7.47 -20.87
N LEU A 177 12.07 -6.85 -19.74
CA LEU A 177 11.25 -5.65 -19.66
C LEU A 177 11.88 -4.70 -18.62
N ASP A 178 11.91 -3.41 -18.91
CA ASP A 178 12.60 -2.36 -18.14
C ASP A 178 11.97 -2.12 -16.76
N GLU A 179 10.64 -2.18 -16.66
CA GLU A 179 9.86 -2.08 -15.41
C GLU A 179 10.12 -3.23 -14.39
N GLY A 180 11.07 -4.13 -14.68
CA GLY A 180 11.48 -5.21 -13.80
C GLY A 180 10.54 -6.42 -13.81
N VAL A 181 10.85 -7.42 -12.98
CA VAL A 181 10.21 -8.76 -13.09
C VAL A 181 8.74 -8.75 -12.65
N ALA A 182 8.40 -7.93 -11.64
CA ALA A 182 7.03 -7.84 -11.14
C ALA A 182 6.10 -7.15 -12.14
N TYR A 183 6.41 -5.91 -12.58
CA TYR A 183 5.63 -5.25 -13.65
C TYR A 183 5.78 -5.94 -14.99
N GLY A 184 6.93 -6.54 -15.30
CA GLY A 184 7.10 -7.39 -16.47
C GLY A 184 6.10 -8.55 -16.52
N SER A 185 5.77 -9.17 -15.36
CA SER A 185 4.70 -10.18 -15.28
C SER A 185 3.30 -9.60 -15.58
N TYR A 186 3.07 -8.33 -15.24
CA TYR A 186 1.85 -7.56 -15.52
C TYR A 186 1.69 -7.32 -17.02
N THR A 187 2.72 -6.77 -17.66
CA THR A 187 2.75 -6.49 -19.09
C THR A 187 2.65 -7.78 -19.91
N SER A 188 3.38 -8.83 -19.51
CA SER A 188 3.39 -10.12 -20.20
C SER A 188 2.08 -10.92 -20.05
N LYS A 189 1.35 -10.76 -18.95
CA LYS A 189 -0.04 -11.26 -18.80
C LYS A 189 -0.93 -10.71 -19.95
N SER A 190 -0.73 -9.46 -20.33
CA SER A 190 -1.52 -8.81 -21.39
C SER A 190 -0.99 -9.15 -22.79
N ILE A 191 0.33 -9.19 -22.99
CA ILE A 191 0.94 -9.58 -24.28
C ILE A 191 0.58 -11.02 -24.67
N THR A 192 0.70 -11.99 -23.76
CA THR A 192 0.39 -13.40 -24.06
C THR A 192 -1.08 -13.61 -24.45
N GLN A 193 -2.00 -12.92 -23.77
CA GLN A 193 -3.42 -12.90 -24.17
C GLN A 193 -3.62 -12.25 -25.53
N TYR A 194 -2.94 -11.13 -25.81
CA TYR A 194 -3.00 -10.49 -27.13
C TYR A 194 -2.55 -11.44 -28.24
N VAL A 195 -1.37 -12.06 -28.12
CA VAL A 195 -0.83 -12.98 -29.14
C VAL A 195 -1.78 -14.15 -29.39
N PHE A 196 -2.35 -14.75 -28.34
CA PHE A 196 -3.34 -15.82 -28.47
C PHE A 196 -4.61 -15.37 -29.21
N LEU A 197 -5.19 -14.24 -28.78
CA LEU A 197 -6.45 -13.72 -29.33
C LEU A 197 -6.27 -13.18 -30.76
N ALA A 198 -5.14 -12.55 -31.05
CA ALA A 198 -4.83 -12.00 -32.37
C ALA A 198 -4.67 -13.11 -33.41
N GLN A 199 -3.98 -14.20 -33.08
CA GLN A 199 -3.93 -15.37 -33.93
C GLN A 199 -5.32 -16.01 -34.09
N ARG A 200 -6.06 -16.18 -32.99
CA ARG A 200 -7.38 -16.85 -33.01
C ARG A 200 -8.47 -16.09 -33.78
N HIS A 201 -8.55 -14.77 -33.63
CA HIS A 201 -9.66 -13.95 -34.15
C HIS A 201 -9.31 -13.13 -35.38
N PHE A 202 -8.02 -12.85 -35.63
CA PHE A 202 -7.58 -12.00 -36.74
C PHE A 202 -6.53 -12.68 -37.65
N ASN A 203 -6.08 -13.90 -37.32
CA ASN A 203 -5.00 -14.63 -38.02
C ASN A 203 -3.69 -13.82 -38.11
N ILE A 204 -3.35 -13.13 -37.02
CA ILE A 204 -2.10 -12.38 -36.85
C ILE A 204 -1.14 -13.23 -35.98
N ASP A 205 -0.13 -13.83 -36.61
CA ASP A 205 0.85 -14.67 -35.94
C ASP A 205 2.04 -13.85 -35.43
N ASN A 206 2.21 -13.82 -34.11
CA ASN A 206 3.33 -13.17 -33.43
C ASN A 206 4.31 -14.18 -32.79
N THR A 207 4.10 -15.50 -32.91
CA THR A 207 4.87 -16.53 -32.19
C THR A 207 6.38 -16.51 -32.47
N GLN A 208 6.77 -16.00 -33.64
CA GLN A 208 8.18 -15.91 -34.06
C GLN A 208 8.93 -14.67 -33.53
N ASN A 209 8.26 -13.79 -32.77
CA ASN A 209 8.86 -12.58 -32.22
C ASN A 209 10.09 -12.88 -31.34
N ASN A 210 11.18 -12.13 -31.54
CA ASN A 210 12.45 -12.33 -30.84
C ASN A 210 12.29 -12.29 -29.31
N TRP A 211 11.50 -11.35 -28.80
CA TRP A 211 11.26 -11.19 -27.38
C TRP A 211 10.56 -12.41 -26.79
N LEU A 212 9.47 -12.89 -27.42
CA LEU A 212 8.75 -14.08 -26.94
C LEU A 212 9.67 -15.30 -26.82
N ARG A 213 10.54 -15.51 -27.82
CA ARG A 213 11.49 -16.63 -27.84
C ARG A 213 12.56 -16.54 -26.74
N ALA A 214 12.90 -15.32 -26.31
CA ALA A 214 13.85 -15.08 -25.22
C ALA A 214 13.19 -14.97 -23.83
N HIS A 215 11.92 -14.57 -23.74
CA HIS A 215 11.25 -14.15 -22.50
C HIS A 215 11.19 -15.21 -21.39
N PHE A 216 11.30 -16.51 -21.72
CA PHE A 216 11.50 -17.55 -20.71
C PHE A 216 12.72 -17.29 -19.82
N TRP A 217 13.82 -16.79 -20.39
CA TRP A 217 15.03 -16.46 -19.64
C TRP A 217 14.83 -15.29 -18.69
N PHE A 218 13.93 -14.35 -18.99
CA PHE A 218 13.57 -13.28 -18.06
C PHE A 218 12.93 -13.84 -16.78
N TYR A 219 12.08 -14.87 -16.85
CA TYR A 219 11.58 -15.53 -15.64
C TYR A 219 12.59 -16.47 -14.98
N TYR A 220 13.35 -17.26 -15.77
CA TYR A 220 14.28 -18.25 -15.23
C TYR A 220 15.55 -17.63 -14.62
N ALA A 221 16.17 -16.68 -15.33
CA ALA A 221 17.48 -16.14 -14.95
C ALA A 221 17.41 -15.02 -13.90
N THR A 222 16.23 -14.57 -13.49
CA THR A 222 16.06 -13.62 -12.37
C THR A 222 15.56 -14.29 -11.08
N LEU A 223 15.40 -15.62 -11.07
CA LEU A 223 14.92 -16.39 -9.92
C LEU A 223 16.05 -16.71 -8.93
N LEU A 224 15.85 -16.33 -7.67
CA LEU A 224 16.76 -16.71 -6.58
C LEU A 224 16.60 -18.19 -6.21
N PRO A 225 17.62 -18.79 -5.54
CA PRO A 225 17.57 -20.16 -5.05
C PRO A 225 16.30 -20.47 -4.26
N GLY A 226 15.64 -21.58 -4.59
CA GLY A 226 14.38 -22.01 -3.97
C GLY A 226 13.10 -21.59 -4.71
N PHE A 227 13.18 -20.88 -5.84
CA PHE A 227 12.05 -20.58 -6.74
C PHE A 227 10.91 -19.72 -6.12
N GLN A 228 11.19 -18.96 -5.06
CA GLN A 228 10.21 -18.15 -4.33
C GLN A 228 10.31 -16.63 -4.56
N ARG A 229 11.54 -16.14 -4.81
CA ARG A 229 11.89 -14.71 -4.87
C ARG A 229 12.57 -14.40 -6.20
N THR A 230 12.32 -13.22 -6.73
CA THR A 230 13.02 -12.68 -7.92
C THR A 230 14.02 -11.60 -7.53
N VAL A 231 14.87 -11.19 -8.47
CA VAL A 231 15.92 -10.18 -8.28
C VAL A 231 15.45 -8.87 -7.62
N GLY A 232 14.21 -8.43 -7.86
CA GLY A 232 13.61 -7.30 -7.13
C GLY A 232 14.02 -5.89 -7.61
N ILE A 233 14.66 -5.80 -8.78
CA ILE A 233 14.99 -4.54 -9.49
C ILE A 233 13.71 -3.81 -9.90
N ALA A 234 13.77 -2.46 -9.90
CA ALA A 234 12.66 -1.54 -10.15
C ALA A 234 11.50 -1.68 -9.13
N ASP A 235 10.37 -1.01 -9.37
CA ASP A 235 9.19 -1.12 -8.50
C ASP A 235 8.64 -2.56 -8.48
N SER A 236 9.05 -3.34 -7.48
CA SER A 236 8.79 -4.77 -7.43
C SER A 236 8.10 -5.21 -6.14
N ASN A 237 7.35 -6.31 -6.17
CA ASN A 237 7.14 -7.12 -4.97
C ASN A 237 8.28 -8.16 -4.85
N TYR A 238 8.20 -9.09 -3.90
CA TYR A 238 9.22 -10.13 -3.74
C TYR A 238 9.37 -11.07 -4.96
N ASN A 239 8.41 -11.13 -5.90
CA ASN A 239 8.42 -12.08 -7.01
C ASN A 239 7.71 -11.60 -8.29
N TRP A 240 6.39 -11.80 -8.39
CA TRP A 240 5.60 -11.43 -9.57
C TRP A 240 4.25 -10.87 -9.13
N PHE A 241 3.68 -9.92 -9.90
CA PHE A 241 2.30 -9.48 -9.67
C PHE A 241 1.28 -10.49 -10.22
N TYR A 242 1.53 -11.10 -11.39
CA TYR A 242 0.58 -12.04 -12.03
C TYR A 242 1.26 -13.29 -12.57
N GLY A 243 0.64 -14.47 -12.36
CA GLY A 243 1.24 -15.75 -12.70
C GLY A 243 2.49 -16.04 -11.85
N PRO A 244 3.66 -16.36 -12.45
CA PRO A 244 3.98 -16.35 -13.88
C PRO A 244 3.62 -17.67 -14.60
N GLU A 245 3.01 -18.64 -13.92
CA GLU A 245 2.74 -19.98 -14.47
C GLU A 245 1.97 -19.93 -15.80
N SER A 246 0.97 -19.05 -15.91
CA SER A 246 0.19 -18.84 -17.13
C SER A 246 1.06 -18.41 -18.32
N GLN A 247 1.93 -17.42 -18.11
CA GLN A 247 2.87 -16.93 -19.12
C GLN A 247 3.89 -18.03 -19.49
N LEU A 248 4.34 -18.84 -18.52
CA LEU A 248 5.28 -19.92 -18.74
C LEU A 248 4.70 -21.09 -19.54
N VAL A 249 3.47 -21.52 -19.26
CA VAL A 249 2.81 -22.59 -20.05
C VAL A 249 2.41 -22.09 -21.44
N PHE A 250 2.05 -20.80 -21.58
CA PHE A 250 1.85 -20.16 -22.88
C PHE A 250 3.13 -20.20 -23.74
N LEU A 251 4.26 -19.78 -23.17
CA LEU A 251 5.54 -19.81 -23.87
C LEU A 251 5.91 -21.24 -24.29
N ASP A 252 5.60 -22.25 -23.47
CA ASP A 252 5.86 -23.64 -23.86
C ASP A 252 4.96 -24.10 -25.01
N ALA A 253 3.63 -23.96 -24.88
CA ALA A 253 2.68 -24.44 -25.87
C ALA A 253 2.82 -23.75 -27.24
N PHE A 254 3.07 -22.43 -27.26
CA PHE A 254 2.98 -21.61 -28.48
C PHE A 254 4.32 -21.10 -29.02
N VAL A 255 5.43 -21.21 -28.28
CA VAL A 255 6.72 -20.59 -28.69
C VAL A 255 7.92 -21.54 -28.59
N LEU A 256 8.08 -22.27 -27.48
CA LEU A 256 9.27 -23.07 -27.18
C LEU A 256 9.10 -24.55 -27.49
N GLN A 257 7.90 -25.10 -27.25
CA GLN A 257 7.47 -26.47 -27.53
C GLN A 257 8.47 -27.53 -27.06
N ASN A 258 8.97 -27.38 -25.83
CA ASN A 258 10.09 -28.18 -25.32
C ASN A 258 9.97 -28.61 -23.85
N GLY A 259 8.88 -28.29 -23.15
CA GLY A 259 8.64 -28.71 -21.77
C GLY A 259 9.33 -27.86 -20.69
N THR A 260 10.13 -26.85 -21.06
CA THR A 260 10.85 -26.02 -20.07
C THR A 260 9.96 -24.99 -19.36
N GLY A 261 8.93 -24.47 -20.05
CA GLY A 261 7.95 -23.56 -19.47
C GLY A 261 7.05 -24.30 -18.48
N ASN A 262 6.53 -25.46 -18.88
CA ASN A 262 5.78 -26.40 -18.05
C ASN A 262 6.58 -26.80 -16.80
N TRP A 263 7.87 -27.11 -16.94
CA TRP A 263 8.73 -27.43 -15.81
C TRP A 263 8.92 -26.26 -14.84
N LEU A 264 9.17 -25.05 -15.35
CA LEU A 264 9.39 -23.90 -14.48
C LEU A 264 8.10 -23.48 -13.77
N ALA A 265 6.95 -23.52 -14.45
CA ALA A 265 5.65 -23.31 -13.86
C ALA A 265 5.39 -24.30 -12.70
N GLN A 266 5.76 -25.57 -12.87
CA GLN A 266 5.69 -26.56 -11.79
C GLN A 266 6.63 -26.27 -10.63
N GLN A 267 7.87 -25.80 -10.86
CA GLN A 267 8.76 -25.42 -9.76
C GLN A 267 8.23 -24.22 -8.99
N VAL A 268 7.75 -23.18 -9.67
CA VAL A 268 7.18 -21.98 -9.03
C VAL A 268 5.92 -22.35 -8.24
N ARG A 269 4.99 -23.11 -8.83
CA ARG A 269 3.74 -23.55 -8.17
C ARG A 269 4.03 -24.43 -6.94
N LYS A 270 5.04 -25.31 -7.01
CA LYS A 270 5.47 -26.19 -5.91
C LYS A 270 6.03 -25.41 -4.72
N HIS A 271 6.83 -24.37 -4.97
CA HIS A 271 7.54 -23.64 -3.92
C HIS A 271 6.82 -22.35 -3.47
N ARG A 272 5.74 -21.93 -4.16
CA ARG A 272 4.98 -20.70 -3.87
C ARG A 272 4.73 -20.47 -2.37
N PRO A 273 5.16 -19.32 -1.81
CA PRO A 273 4.93 -19.00 -0.40
C PRO A 273 3.44 -19.04 -0.04
N LYS A 274 3.12 -19.68 1.09
CA LYS A 274 1.74 -19.82 1.58
C LYS A 274 1.33 -18.67 2.51
N ASP A 275 2.29 -18.18 3.29
CA ASP A 275 2.14 -17.15 4.32
C ASP A 275 3.39 -16.24 4.31
N GLY A 276 3.33 -15.11 5.02
CA GLY A 276 4.45 -14.17 5.15
C GLY A 276 4.54 -13.12 4.02
N PRO A 277 5.58 -12.27 4.02
CA PRO A 277 5.67 -11.09 3.14
C PRO A 277 5.83 -11.42 1.65
N MET A 278 6.29 -12.63 1.32
CA MET A 278 6.40 -13.14 -0.06
C MET A 278 5.09 -13.77 -0.58
N GLY A 279 4.03 -13.83 0.25
CA GLY A 279 2.72 -14.35 -0.14
C GLY A 279 2.02 -13.42 -1.14
N GLN A 280 1.39 -13.99 -2.17
CA GLN A 280 0.73 -13.20 -3.20
C GLN A 280 -0.52 -12.45 -2.69
N SER A 281 -0.71 -11.23 -3.19
CA SER A 281 -1.88 -10.40 -2.92
C SER A 281 -3.19 -11.16 -3.20
N SER A 282 -4.15 -11.05 -2.29
CA SER A 282 -5.49 -11.62 -2.44
C SER A 282 -6.25 -11.07 -3.66
N ALA A 283 -5.83 -9.91 -4.18
CA ALA A 283 -6.38 -9.30 -5.37
C ALA A 283 -5.86 -9.93 -6.67
N GLN A 284 -4.65 -10.50 -6.69
CA GLN A 284 -3.90 -10.84 -7.91
C GLN A 284 -3.64 -12.34 -8.09
N ARG A 285 -3.53 -13.09 -6.98
CA ARG A 285 -3.11 -14.51 -6.94
C ARG A 285 -3.94 -15.51 -7.77
N TRP A 286 -5.12 -15.12 -8.25
CA TRP A 286 -6.04 -16.00 -9.00
C TRP A 286 -6.29 -15.54 -10.44
N THR A 287 -5.87 -14.33 -10.81
CA THR A 287 -6.20 -13.66 -12.08
C THR A 287 -5.93 -14.52 -13.31
N THR A 288 -4.80 -15.20 -13.33
CA THR A 288 -4.29 -15.93 -14.50
C THR A 288 -4.56 -17.43 -14.49
N LEU A 289 -5.27 -17.96 -13.49
CA LEU A 289 -5.55 -19.41 -13.39
C LEU A 289 -6.36 -19.94 -14.58
N HIS A 290 -7.22 -19.11 -15.16
CA HIS A 290 -8.06 -19.50 -16.29
C HIS A 290 -7.24 -19.67 -17.58
N THR A 291 -6.36 -18.72 -17.90
CA THR A 291 -5.43 -18.82 -19.03
C THR A 291 -4.36 -19.88 -18.80
N GLU A 292 -3.87 -20.06 -17.57
CA GLU A 292 -2.97 -21.15 -17.19
C GLU A 292 -3.58 -22.53 -17.48
N TYR A 293 -4.87 -22.72 -17.16
CA TYR A 293 -5.59 -23.96 -17.46
C TYR A 293 -5.80 -24.17 -18.97
N ILE A 294 -6.19 -23.12 -19.70
CA ILE A 294 -6.51 -23.19 -21.13
C ILE A 294 -5.25 -23.39 -22.01
N TRP A 295 -4.12 -22.83 -21.61
CA TRP A 295 -2.87 -22.86 -22.39
C TRP A 295 -1.90 -23.98 -22.01
N TYR A 296 -2.17 -24.74 -20.95
CA TYR A 296 -1.31 -25.86 -20.57
C TYR A 296 -1.42 -27.03 -21.56
N ASP A 297 -0.36 -27.26 -22.33
CA ASP A 297 -0.23 -28.47 -23.14
C ASP A 297 0.36 -29.63 -22.31
N ALA A 298 -0.45 -30.66 -22.11
CA ALA A 298 -0.09 -31.88 -21.37
C ALA A 298 0.79 -32.85 -22.18
N HIS A 299 0.92 -32.68 -23.50
CA HIS A 299 1.79 -33.50 -24.35
C HIS A 299 3.27 -33.08 -24.22
N LEU A 300 3.54 -31.82 -23.84
CA LEU A 300 4.89 -31.31 -23.56
C LEU A 300 5.37 -31.80 -22.18
N THR A 301 6.17 -32.86 -22.18
CA THR A 301 6.74 -33.45 -20.96
C THR A 301 7.62 -32.44 -20.22
N PRO A 302 7.33 -32.10 -18.95
CA PRO A 302 8.10 -31.10 -18.20
C PRO A 302 9.57 -31.50 -18.03
N GLN A 303 10.49 -30.70 -18.55
CA GLN A 303 11.94 -30.91 -18.39
C GLN A 303 12.70 -29.61 -18.07
N PRO A 304 13.75 -29.66 -17.25
CA PRO A 304 14.54 -28.46 -16.90
C PRO A 304 15.30 -27.89 -18.11
N PRO A 305 15.59 -26.58 -18.13
CA PRO A 305 16.37 -25.97 -19.20
C PRO A 305 17.82 -26.49 -19.21
N PRO A 306 18.51 -26.46 -20.37
CA PRO A 306 19.87 -26.98 -20.51
C PRO A 306 20.88 -26.39 -19.51
N GLY A 307 21.47 -27.25 -18.69
CA GLY A 307 22.43 -26.86 -17.65
C GLY A 307 21.83 -26.37 -16.34
N SER A 308 20.53 -26.59 -16.10
CA SER A 308 19.90 -26.41 -14.78
C SER A 308 20.63 -27.18 -13.67
N GLY A 309 20.51 -26.70 -12.43
CA GLY A 309 21.21 -27.26 -11.27
C GLY A 309 22.71 -26.93 -11.19
N LYS A 310 23.24 -26.11 -12.11
CA LYS A 310 24.61 -25.56 -12.04
C LYS A 310 24.53 -24.04 -12.04
N ALA A 311 25.37 -23.40 -11.23
CA ALA A 311 25.50 -21.95 -11.27
C ALA A 311 26.05 -21.51 -12.64
N ARG A 312 25.38 -20.53 -13.26
CA ARG A 312 25.72 -19.98 -14.57
C ARG A 312 25.45 -18.48 -14.57
N MET A 313 26.24 -17.75 -15.35
CA MET A 313 25.96 -16.35 -15.69
C MET A 313 24.89 -16.26 -16.79
N HIS A 314 24.03 -15.25 -16.69
CA HIS A 314 23.14 -14.78 -17.75
C HIS A 314 23.29 -13.26 -17.90
N ILE A 315 23.15 -12.74 -19.13
CA ILE A 315 23.35 -11.32 -19.44
C ILE A 315 22.15 -10.84 -20.25
N PHE A 316 21.40 -9.90 -19.67
CA PHE A 316 20.34 -9.14 -20.34
C PHE A 316 20.95 -7.88 -20.96
N SER A 317 21.39 -7.98 -22.21
CA SER A 317 22.11 -6.90 -22.92
C SER A 317 21.25 -5.69 -23.29
N ASN A 318 19.92 -5.84 -23.29
CA ASN A 318 18.98 -4.71 -23.41
C ASN A 318 18.76 -4.07 -22.04
N TRP A 319 18.47 -4.88 -21.01
CA TRP A 319 18.16 -4.37 -19.66
C TRP A 319 19.38 -3.80 -18.92
N GLY A 320 20.60 -4.22 -19.31
CA GLY A 320 21.84 -3.91 -18.60
C GLY A 320 21.98 -4.69 -17.29
N VAL A 321 21.40 -5.89 -17.21
CA VAL A 321 21.43 -6.73 -15.99
C VAL A 321 22.22 -8.00 -16.23
N VAL A 322 23.13 -8.31 -15.32
CA VAL A 322 23.84 -9.60 -15.24
C VAL A 322 23.32 -10.35 -14.02
N THR A 323 23.04 -11.64 -14.17
CA THR A 323 22.73 -12.52 -13.04
C THR A 323 23.65 -13.74 -13.03
N TYR A 324 23.87 -14.32 -11.86
CA TYR A 324 24.65 -15.53 -11.67
C TYR A 324 23.94 -16.45 -10.68
N GLY A 325 23.85 -17.75 -10.99
CA GLY A 325 23.30 -18.76 -10.07
C GLY A 325 21.77 -18.78 -9.94
N ALA A 326 21.07 -18.31 -10.97
CA ALA A 326 19.62 -18.30 -11.02
C ALA A 326 18.98 -19.70 -11.16
N GLY A 327 17.74 -19.85 -10.67
CA GLY A 327 16.95 -21.07 -10.83
C GLY A 327 17.51 -22.31 -10.13
N LEU A 328 18.34 -22.12 -9.09
CA LEU A 328 18.91 -23.21 -8.28
C LEU A 328 17.94 -23.64 -7.15
N PRO A 329 18.06 -24.87 -6.61
CA PRO A 329 17.39 -25.23 -5.36
C PRO A 329 18.02 -24.52 -4.16
N ASN A 330 17.25 -24.33 -3.07
CA ASN A 330 17.75 -23.70 -1.85
C ASN A 330 18.63 -24.69 -1.05
N HIS A 331 19.94 -24.62 -1.25
CA HIS A 331 20.95 -25.48 -0.63
C HIS A 331 22.26 -24.71 -0.39
N GLN A 332 23.04 -25.15 0.60
CA GLN A 332 24.36 -24.60 0.89
C GLN A 332 25.26 -24.66 -0.37
N GLY A 333 25.97 -23.56 -0.65
CA GLY A 333 26.80 -23.39 -1.84
C GLY A 333 26.05 -22.90 -3.10
N ASN A 334 24.72 -22.98 -3.15
CA ASN A 334 23.95 -22.37 -4.25
C ASN A 334 23.77 -20.89 -3.96
N THR A 335 24.31 -20.03 -4.82
CA THR A 335 24.44 -18.61 -4.55
C THR A 335 23.97 -17.79 -5.73
N PHE A 336 23.21 -16.74 -5.43
CA PHE A 336 22.76 -15.77 -6.43
C PHE A 336 23.50 -14.45 -6.29
N VAL A 337 23.86 -13.87 -7.44
CA VAL A 337 24.36 -12.50 -7.56
C VAL A 337 23.61 -11.84 -8.72
N SER A 338 23.21 -10.58 -8.58
CA SER A 338 22.83 -9.73 -9.71
C SER A 338 23.65 -8.46 -9.73
N PHE A 339 23.78 -7.83 -10.89
CA PHE A 339 24.37 -6.51 -11.09
C PHE A 339 23.58 -5.78 -12.17
N LYS A 340 23.21 -4.51 -11.94
CA LYS A 340 22.54 -3.66 -12.93
C LYS A 340 23.44 -2.48 -13.29
N SER A 341 23.66 -2.25 -14.58
CA SER A 341 24.18 -1.00 -15.12
C SER A 341 23.76 -0.90 -16.59
N GLY A 342 22.71 -0.13 -16.86
CA GLY A 342 22.02 -0.11 -18.14
C GLY A 342 21.47 1.26 -18.53
N LYS A 343 21.04 1.35 -19.78
CA LYS A 343 20.38 2.55 -20.30
C LYS A 343 18.94 2.64 -19.79
N LEU A 344 18.46 3.86 -19.53
CA LEU A 344 17.06 4.13 -19.16
C LEU A 344 16.08 3.55 -20.20
N GLY A 345 15.04 2.86 -19.74
CA GLY A 345 14.06 2.15 -20.58
C GLY A 345 14.61 0.86 -21.24
N GLY A 346 15.86 0.49 -20.94
CA GLY A 346 16.61 -0.52 -21.69
C GLY A 346 17.12 0.00 -23.04
N ARG A 347 18.19 -0.65 -23.54
CA ARG A 347 18.97 -0.20 -24.71
C ARG A 347 18.12 0.06 -25.95
N ALA A 348 17.17 -0.81 -26.29
CA ALA A 348 16.32 -0.67 -27.47
C ALA A 348 15.43 0.57 -27.40
N VAL A 349 14.79 0.84 -26.26
CA VAL A 349 13.96 2.05 -26.07
C VAL A 349 14.84 3.29 -26.11
N TYR A 350 15.95 3.28 -25.38
CA TYR A 350 16.90 4.38 -25.37
C TYR A 350 17.38 4.73 -26.79
N ASP A 351 17.89 3.74 -27.53
CA ASP A 351 18.44 3.95 -28.88
C ASP A 351 17.33 4.42 -29.84
N ILE A 352 16.10 3.89 -29.75
CA ILE A 352 14.95 4.37 -30.52
C ILE A 352 14.60 5.83 -30.20
N VAL A 353 14.65 6.24 -28.93
CA VAL A 353 14.35 7.63 -28.51
C VAL A 353 15.41 8.62 -29.00
N HIS A 354 16.68 8.22 -29.01
CA HIS A 354 17.81 9.09 -29.36
C HIS A 354 18.06 9.14 -30.88
N ASP A 355 18.10 7.98 -31.55
CA ASP A 355 18.36 7.89 -33.01
C ASP A 355 17.12 8.22 -33.84
N LYS A 356 15.93 8.15 -33.24
CA LYS A 356 14.61 8.43 -33.86
C LYS A 356 14.36 7.70 -35.19
N PRO A 357 14.58 6.37 -35.27
CA PRO A 357 14.43 5.61 -36.51
C PRO A 357 12.97 5.49 -37.00
N TYR A 358 11.98 5.84 -36.17
CA TYR A 358 10.55 5.67 -36.45
C TYR A 358 9.78 6.98 -36.36
N SER A 359 9.19 7.42 -37.48
CA SER A 359 8.43 8.68 -37.57
C SER A 359 7.14 8.73 -36.74
N TRP A 360 6.74 7.63 -36.10
CA TRP A 360 5.59 7.52 -35.23
C TRP A 360 5.95 7.48 -33.73
N VAL A 361 7.24 7.64 -33.40
CA VAL A 361 7.76 7.71 -32.03
C VAL A 361 8.34 9.11 -31.77
N ASP A 362 7.70 9.87 -30.89
CA ASP A 362 8.10 11.20 -30.44
C ASP A 362 8.94 11.13 -29.15
N GLY A 363 10.04 10.38 -29.22
CA GLY A 363 10.98 10.19 -28.10
C GLY A 363 10.30 9.75 -26.79
N TRP A 364 10.72 10.33 -25.66
CA TRP A 364 10.19 10.00 -24.33
C TRP A 364 8.69 10.29 -24.13
N ASN A 365 8.01 11.01 -25.03
CA ASN A 365 6.54 11.17 -24.97
C ASN A 365 5.78 9.87 -25.25
N ASN A 366 6.44 8.88 -25.86
CA ASN A 366 5.89 7.58 -26.24
C ASN A 366 6.39 6.41 -25.36
N PHE A 367 7.09 6.69 -24.26
CA PHE A 367 7.53 5.70 -23.27
C PHE A 367 7.33 6.23 -21.84
N ASN A 368 7.55 5.38 -20.83
CA ASN A 368 7.34 5.74 -19.43
C ASN A 368 8.18 4.85 -18.49
N PRO A 369 9.46 5.17 -18.26
CA PRO A 369 10.31 4.46 -17.29
C PRO A 369 10.05 4.93 -15.84
N GLY A 370 8.84 5.41 -15.50
CA GLY A 370 8.52 5.96 -14.18
C GLY A 370 8.63 4.96 -13.02
N HIS A 371 8.58 3.66 -13.34
CA HIS A 371 8.77 2.55 -12.42
C HIS A 371 10.24 2.12 -12.26
N GLU A 372 11.16 2.58 -13.12
CA GLU A 372 12.60 2.37 -12.91
C GLU A 372 13.11 3.14 -11.69
N HIS A 373 14.25 2.68 -11.16
CA HIS A 373 14.91 3.23 -9.99
C HIS A 373 16.21 3.96 -10.36
N PRO A 374 16.68 4.91 -9.53
CA PRO A 374 18.04 5.44 -9.56
C PRO A 374 19.01 4.39 -8.97
N ASP A 375 19.24 3.31 -9.72
CA ASP A 375 19.85 2.03 -9.28
C ASP A 375 21.03 1.58 -10.16
N GLN A 376 21.61 2.46 -10.98
CA GLN A 376 22.74 2.07 -11.85
C GLN A 376 23.98 1.73 -11.01
N ASN A 377 24.69 0.66 -11.39
CA ASN A 377 25.69 -0.03 -10.57
C ASN A 377 25.16 -0.67 -9.26
N SER A 378 23.84 -0.91 -9.10
CA SER A 378 23.33 -1.74 -7.99
C SER A 378 23.72 -3.21 -8.14
N PHE A 379 23.63 -3.95 -7.03
CA PHE A 379 23.80 -5.40 -7.01
C PHE A 379 22.98 -6.04 -5.89
N THR A 380 22.69 -7.34 -6.05
CA THR A 380 22.19 -8.19 -4.97
C THR A 380 23.14 -9.36 -4.72
N PHE A 381 23.13 -9.88 -3.49
CA PHE A 381 23.94 -11.03 -3.11
C PHE A 381 23.17 -11.92 -2.13
N ALA A 382 22.90 -13.16 -2.56
CA ALA A 382 22.22 -14.18 -1.76
C ALA A 382 23.09 -15.45 -1.66
N PRO A 383 24.16 -15.44 -0.83
CA PRO A 383 25.00 -16.61 -0.60
C PRO A 383 24.21 -17.75 0.08
N ASN A 384 24.40 -18.99 -0.39
CA ASN A 384 23.65 -20.17 0.06
C ASN A 384 22.12 -20.07 -0.09
N GLY A 385 21.62 -19.15 -0.93
CA GLY A 385 20.19 -18.84 -1.07
C GLY A 385 19.63 -17.89 -0.01
N GLN A 386 20.39 -17.61 1.06
CA GLN A 386 20.01 -16.59 2.04
C GLN A 386 20.33 -15.21 1.49
N VAL A 387 19.33 -14.34 1.41
CA VAL A 387 19.50 -12.96 0.95
C VAL A 387 20.32 -12.20 2.00
N PHE A 388 21.48 -11.69 1.59
CA PHE A 388 22.36 -10.89 2.42
C PHE A 388 22.32 -9.42 2.00
N VAL A 389 22.47 -9.13 0.70
CA VAL A 389 22.22 -7.80 0.11
C VAL A 389 21.04 -7.90 -0.84
N SER A 390 19.98 -7.11 -0.62
CA SER A 390 18.74 -7.12 -1.42
C SER A 390 18.48 -5.77 -2.09
N GLU A 391 17.70 -5.76 -3.17
CA GLU A 391 17.06 -4.52 -3.61
C GLU A 391 15.98 -4.05 -2.62
N ALA A 392 15.55 -2.80 -2.78
CA ALA A 392 14.55 -2.14 -1.94
C ALA A 392 13.08 -2.45 -2.27
N LEU A 393 12.78 -3.17 -3.36
CA LEU A 393 11.40 -3.39 -3.83
C LEU A 393 10.65 -2.06 -4.07
N TYR A 394 9.32 -2.11 -4.21
CA TYR A 394 8.48 -0.94 -4.53
C TYR A 394 8.70 0.23 -3.57
N GLY A 395 9.05 1.41 -4.12
CA GLY A 395 9.36 2.56 -3.29
C GLY A 395 9.38 3.91 -4.01
N PRO A 396 9.49 5.02 -3.24
CA PRO A 396 9.82 6.32 -3.82
C PRO A 396 11.24 6.28 -4.41
N LYS A 397 11.47 7.03 -5.48
CA LYS A 397 12.73 7.02 -6.23
C LYS A 397 13.76 7.89 -5.53
N TYR A 398 14.52 7.27 -4.64
CA TYR A 398 15.69 7.85 -3.99
C TYR A 398 16.89 6.91 -4.16
N SER A 399 18.05 7.44 -4.52
CA SER A 399 19.25 6.63 -4.76
C SER A 399 19.71 5.91 -3.48
N TYR A 400 19.52 6.52 -2.31
CA TYR A 400 19.89 5.94 -1.01
C TYR A 400 19.02 4.73 -0.58
N LEU A 401 17.99 4.39 -1.36
CA LEU A 401 17.23 3.15 -1.18
C LEU A 401 17.78 1.99 -2.04
N ASN A 402 18.66 2.28 -3.01
CA ASN A 402 19.27 1.27 -3.86
C ASN A 402 20.72 1.02 -3.42
N ASN A 403 21.29 -0.12 -3.83
CA ASN A 403 22.65 -0.52 -3.44
C ASN A 403 23.75 0.26 -4.22
N VAL A 404 23.69 1.59 -4.24
CA VAL A 404 24.51 2.48 -5.11
C VAL A 404 25.34 3.50 -4.31
N LEU A 405 26.03 4.40 -5.01
CA LEU A 405 26.82 5.49 -4.44
C LEU A 405 26.06 6.83 -4.49
N LEU A 406 26.21 7.65 -3.44
CA LEU A 406 25.85 9.07 -3.39
C LEU A 406 27.10 9.93 -3.22
N PHE A 407 27.03 11.18 -3.66
CA PHE A 407 28.14 12.13 -3.66
C PHE A 407 27.80 13.44 -2.94
N SER A 408 28.83 14.09 -2.37
CA SER A 408 28.69 15.35 -1.64
C SER A 408 29.99 16.18 -1.63
N PRO A 409 29.90 17.52 -1.55
CA PRO A 409 28.69 18.31 -1.76
C PRO A 409 28.31 18.35 -3.24
N SER A 410 27.01 18.26 -3.55
CA SER A 410 26.52 18.44 -4.92
C SER A 410 25.84 19.81 -5.13
N PRO A 411 26.13 20.54 -6.22
CA PRO A 411 25.44 21.79 -6.55
C PRO A 411 23.96 21.64 -6.89
N THR A 412 23.54 20.45 -7.34
CA THR A 412 22.19 20.16 -7.87
C THR A 412 21.30 19.39 -6.90
N SER A 413 21.77 19.17 -5.66
CA SER A 413 21.09 18.39 -4.64
C SER A 413 19.70 18.95 -4.26
N GLN A 414 18.66 18.13 -4.41
CA GLN A 414 17.27 18.58 -4.25
C GLN A 414 16.64 18.16 -2.92
N CYS A 415 16.73 16.88 -2.55
CA CYS A 415 16.02 16.33 -1.38
C CYS A 415 16.89 15.81 -0.22
N ASN A 416 18.22 15.70 -0.40
CA ASN A 416 19.12 15.10 0.60
C ASN A 416 20.34 15.98 0.92
N ASN A 417 20.18 17.30 0.83
CA ASN A 417 21.24 18.31 0.98
C ASN A 417 22.20 18.03 2.16
N PRO A 418 23.53 18.01 1.95
CA PRO A 418 24.28 18.35 0.72
C PRO A 418 24.50 17.17 -0.27
N TRP A 419 23.90 16.01 -0.03
CA TRP A 419 24.09 14.79 -0.82
C TRP A 419 23.12 14.69 -2.00
N GLU A 420 23.60 14.13 -3.09
CA GLU A 420 22.80 13.75 -4.27
C GLU A 420 23.27 12.41 -4.80
N GLY A 421 22.34 11.63 -5.36
CA GLY A 421 22.62 10.39 -6.07
C GLY A 421 22.44 10.55 -7.57
N GLN A 422 21.72 9.62 -8.17
CA GLN A 422 21.50 9.55 -9.62
C GLN A 422 20.31 10.43 -10.06
N LEU A 423 20.36 10.81 -11.34
CA LEU A 423 19.37 11.63 -12.02
C LEU A 423 17.95 11.05 -11.90
N GLY A 424 16.95 11.94 -11.86
CA GLY A 424 15.54 11.57 -11.79
C GLY A 424 14.99 11.21 -10.40
N GLU A 425 15.83 11.22 -9.35
CA GLU A 425 15.40 10.91 -7.98
C GLU A 425 14.50 11.98 -7.32
N CYS A 426 14.22 11.85 -6.02
CA CYS A 426 13.42 12.77 -5.18
C CYS A 426 11.90 12.80 -5.43
N ALA A 427 11.30 11.75 -6.01
CA ALA A 427 9.85 11.71 -6.27
C ALA A 427 9.25 10.29 -6.13
N LYS A 428 7.91 10.16 -6.23
CA LYS A 428 7.23 8.85 -6.24
C LYS A 428 7.60 8.00 -7.47
N TRP A 429 7.65 8.66 -8.62
CA TRP A 429 8.04 8.11 -9.91
C TRP A 429 9.37 8.72 -10.32
N LEU A 430 10.12 8.04 -11.20
CA LEU A 430 11.36 8.59 -11.74
C LEU A 430 11.01 9.85 -12.53
N ARG A 431 11.80 10.92 -12.43
CA ARG A 431 11.56 12.16 -13.18
C ARG A 431 12.28 12.16 -14.53
N TRP A 432 11.94 11.19 -15.38
CA TRP A 432 12.62 10.99 -16.69
C TRP A 432 12.44 12.15 -17.68
N THR A 433 11.48 13.05 -17.42
CA THR A 433 11.23 14.27 -18.21
C THR A 433 12.04 15.49 -17.76
N ASP A 434 12.74 15.41 -16.62
CA ASP A 434 13.59 16.50 -16.15
C ASP A 434 14.89 16.58 -17.00
N GLU A 435 15.58 17.71 -16.93
CA GLU A 435 16.81 17.96 -17.69
C GLU A 435 17.91 16.93 -17.35
N GLU A 436 18.73 16.58 -18.34
CA GLU A 436 19.70 15.46 -18.33
C GLU A 436 19.13 14.05 -18.14
N VAL A 437 18.06 13.85 -17.37
CA VAL A 437 17.55 12.51 -16.96
C VAL A 437 17.21 11.63 -18.15
N GLY A 438 16.58 12.18 -19.19
CA GLY A 438 16.26 11.43 -20.42
C GLY A 438 17.47 10.86 -21.18
N ASN A 439 18.68 11.34 -20.88
CA ASN A 439 19.94 10.84 -21.46
C ASN A 439 20.68 9.87 -20.52
N MET A 440 20.17 9.61 -19.29
CA MET A 440 20.92 8.87 -18.27
C MET A 440 21.26 7.44 -18.69
N ALA A 441 22.45 6.98 -18.35
CA ALA A 441 22.90 5.62 -18.66
C ALA A 441 23.91 5.07 -17.65
N GLY A 442 23.74 3.80 -17.30
CA GLY A 442 24.82 2.89 -16.94
C GLY A 442 25.16 1.96 -18.10
N GLU A 443 26.29 1.27 -18.01
CA GLU A 443 26.73 0.27 -18.99
C GLU A 443 27.53 -0.86 -18.31
N VAL A 444 27.16 -2.12 -18.56
CA VAL A 444 28.00 -3.28 -18.18
C VAL A 444 29.21 -3.34 -19.11
N ILE A 445 30.38 -2.99 -18.57
CA ILE A 445 31.65 -2.93 -19.32
C ILE A 445 32.23 -4.33 -19.58
N ALA A 446 32.08 -5.25 -18.63
CA ALA A 446 32.58 -6.61 -18.76
C ALA A 446 31.80 -7.57 -17.86
N ALA A 447 31.60 -8.80 -18.33
CA ALA A 447 30.97 -9.87 -17.57
C ALA A 447 31.61 -11.22 -18.00
N SER A 448 32.08 -12.00 -17.03
CA SER A 448 32.66 -13.33 -17.28
C SER A 448 32.49 -14.25 -16.07
N SER A 449 32.47 -15.56 -16.31
CA SER A 449 32.46 -16.56 -15.24
C SER A 449 33.30 -17.78 -15.62
N HIS A 450 34.00 -18.36 -14.64
CA HIS A 450 34.79 -19.57 -14.83
C HIS A 450 34.71 -20.44 -13.57
N ARG A 451 34.06 -21.61 -13.70
CA ARG A 451 33.67 -22.45 -12.55
C ARG A 451 32.81 -21.62 -11.59
N ASP A 452 33.14 -21.63 -10.30
CA ASP A 452 32.42 -20.88 -9.26
C ASP A 452 32.85 -19.40 -9.14
N LEU A 453 33.81 -18.97 -9.97
CA LEU A 453 34.26 -17.57 -10.03
C LEU A 453 33.41 -16.77 -11.01
N MET A 454 33.08 -15.54 -10.63
CA MET A 454 32.36 -14.58 -11.46
C MET A 454 33.02 -13.20 -11.36
N PHE A 455 33.16 -12.52 -12.49
CA PHE A 455 33.57 -11.13 -12.59
C PHE A 455 32.53 -10.35 -13.40
N VAL A 456 32.03 -9.25 -12.88
CA VAL A 456 31.22 -8.28 -13.62
C VAL A 456 31.61 -6.86 -13.23
N SER A 457 31.54 -5.93 -14.17
CA SER A 457 31.80 -4.53 -13.91
C SER A 457 30.94 -3.60 -14.75
N GLY A 458 30.62 -2.42 -14.22
CA GLY A 458 29.84 -1.40 -14.91
C GLY A 458 30.32 0.02 -14.62
N GLU A 459 30.04 0.90 -15.57
CA GLU A 459 30.29 2.35 -15.50
C GLU A 459 28.94 3.07 -15.42
N SER A 460 28.81 4.03 -14.50
CA SER A 460 27.56 4.74 -14.28
C SER A 460 27.73 6.26 -14.09
N ALA A 461 28.86 6.87 -14.47
CA ALA A 461 29.05 8.32 -14.38
C ALA A 461 27.93 9.12 -15.08
N ALA A 462 27.43 8.62 -16.21
CA ALA A 462 26.30 9.22 -16.95
C ALA A 462 24.92 8.99 -16.31
N ALA A 463 24.84 8.34 -15.14
CA ALA A 463 23.65 8.31 -14.30
C ALA A 463 23.61 9.45 -13.26
N TYR A 464 24.69 10.22 -13.11
CA TYR A 464 24.80 11.33 -12.16
C TYR A 464 24.78 12.69 -12.89
N SER A 465 24.39 13.76 -12.18
CA SER A 465 24.37 15.12 -12.75
C SER A 465 25.74 15.56 -13.27
N SER A 466 25.77 16.14 -14.47
CA SER A 466 27.01 16.66 -15.07
C SER A 466 27.70 17.72 -14.20
N ALA A 467 26.93 18.43 -13.36
CA ALA A 467 27.42 19.43 -12.41
C ALA A 467 28.37 18.86 -11.34
N MET A 468 28.32 17.54 -11.07
CA MET A 468 29.27 16.87 -10.17
C MET A 468 30.67 16.72 -10.79
N LYS A 469 30.79 16.82 -12.12
CA LYS A 469 32.03 16.62 -12.90
C LYS A 469 32.75 15.30 -12.59
N LEU A 470 31.98 14.23 -12.45
CA LEU A 470 32.50 12.86 -12.38
C LEU A 470 32.97 12.44 -13.78
N LYS A 471 34.09 11.72 -13.87
CA LYS A 471 34.62 11.13 -15.11
C LYS A 471 34.29 9.64 -15.20
N SER A 472 34.35 8.95 -14.06
CA SER A 472 34.07 7.53 -13.92
C SER A 472 33.47 7.25 -12.55
N VAL A 473 32.40 6.46 -12.54
CA VAL A 473 31.80 5.82 -11.37
C VAL A 473 31.75 4.34 -11.70
N TYR A 474 32.89 3.68 -11.58
CA TYR A 474 33.09 2.30 -12.00
C TYR A 474 33.00 1.36 -10.81
N ARG A 475 32.13 0.34 -10.91
CA ARG A 475 32.01 -0.74 -9.93
C ARG A 475 32.39 -2.06 -10.55
N ALA A 476 33.17 -2.86 -9.82
CA ALA A 476 33.44 -4.27 -10.15
C ALA A 476 33.02 -5.18 -9.00
N LEU A 477 32.44 -6.33 -9.34
CA LEU A 477 32.13 -7.44 -8.46
C LEU A 477 33.02 -8.64 -8.82
N VAL A 478 33.64 -9.25 -7.82
CA VAL A 478 34.41 -10.49 -7.96
C VAL A 478 33.88 -11.53 -6.97
N LEU A 479 33.13 -12.51 -7.46
CA LEU A 479 32.77 -13.68 -6.67
C LEU A 479 33.98 -14.61 -6.62
N LEU A 480 34.65 -14.67 -5.46
CA LEU A 480 35.88 -15.43 -5.23
C LEU A 480 35.61 -16.91 -4.91
N ASN A 481 34.39 -17.19 -4.44
CA ASN A 481 33.78 -18.51 -4.25
C ASN A 481 32.29 -18.29 -3.95
N SER A 482 31.50 -19.35 -3.84
CA SER A 482 30.06 -19.27 -3.59
C SER A 482 29.64 -18.49 -2.34
N GLN A 483 30.53 -18.17 -1.39
CA GLN A 483 30.20 -17.43 -0.17
C GLN A 483 30.94 -16.09 -0.03
N THR A 484 31.85 -15.76 -0.94
CA THR A 484 32.75 -14.59 -0.82
C THR A 484 32.65 -13.70 -2.05
N LEU A 485 32.00 -12.55 -1.89
CA LEU A 485 31.92 -11.49 -2.89
C LEU A 485 32.84 -10.33 -2.50
N LEU A 486 33.73 -9.93 -3.40
CA LEU A 486 34.50 -8.68 -3.32
C LEU A 486 33.82 -7.62 -4.18
N VAL A 487 33.56 -6.45 -3.59
CA VAL A 487 33.06 -5.25 -4.29
C VAL A 487 34.19 -4.24 -4.35
N VAL A 488 34.45 -3.68 -5.52
CA VAL A 488 35.47 -2.64 -5.75
C VAL A 488 34.82 -1.46 -6.45
N ASP A 489 34.78 -0.32 -5.77
CA ASP A 489 34.36 0.96 -6.34
C ASP A 489 35.60 1.80 -6.70
N HIS A 490 35.60 2.32 -7.93
CA HIS A 490 36.59 3.27 -8.44
C HIS A 490 35.87 4.52 -8.94
N VAL A 491 36.19 5.67 -8.36
CA VAL A 491 35.60 6.95 -8.74
C VAL A 491 36.70 7.90 -9.18
N GLU A 492 36.61 8.38 -10.43
CA GLU A 492 37.44 9.45 -10.96
C GLU A 492 36.59 10.71 -11.15
N LYS A 493 37.14 11.86 -10.76
CA LYS A 493 36.49 13.17 -10.89
C LYS A 493 37.43 14.18 -11.57
N GLN A 494 36.88 15.24 -12.14
CA GLN A 494 37.68 16.36 -12.67
C GLN A 494 38.35 17.13 -11.53
N GLU A 495 39.46 17.82 -11.82
CA GLU A 495 40.24 18.56 -10.81
C GLU A 495 39.39 19.63 -10.09
N ASP A 496 38.48 20.27 -10.84
CA ASP A 496 37.55 21.30 -10.40
C ASP A 496 36.14 20.77 -10.07
N SER A 497 36.03 19.46 -9.80
CA SER A 497 34.80 18.82 -9.30
C SER A 497 34.46 19.28 -7.88
N PRO A 498 33.21 19.71 -7.61
CA PRO A 498 32.77 20.15 -6.28
C PRO A 498 32.72 19.00 -5.26
N VAL A 499 32.55 17.75 -5.73
CA VAL A 499 32.45 16.55 -4.90
C VAL A 499 33.79 16.25 -4.24
N ASN A 500 33.74 15.95 -2.94
CA ASN A 500 34.89 15.55 -2.13
C ASN A 500 34.61 14.36 -1.19
N THR A 501 33.37 13.92 -1.07
CA THR A 501 32.95 12.77 -0.26
C THR A 501 31.96 11.89 -1.03
N LEU A 502 31.96 10.59 -0.71
CA LEU A 502 31.01 9.60 -1.22
C LEU A 502 30.43 8.76 -0.08
N SER A 503 29.26 8.17 -0.31
CA SER A 503 28.61 7.22 0.60
C SER A 503 28.06 6.06 -0.19
N ALA A 504 28.32 4.82 0.27
CA ALA A 504 27.78 3.60 -0.32
C ALA A 504 26.63 3.05 0.55
N PHE A 505 25.57 2.56 -0.11
CA PHE A 505 24.40 1.98 0.55
C PHE A 505 24.29 0.48 0.27
N PHE A 506 23.88 -0.29 1.28
CA PHE A 506 23.67 -1.73 1.20
C PHE A 506 22.43 -2.11 2.02
N HIS A 507 21.46 -2.76 1.41
CA HIS A 507 20.14 -3.01 2.00
C HIS A 507 19.92 -4.49 2.32
N ASN A 508 19.05 -4.74 3.30
CA ASN A 508 18.39 -6.02 3.49
C ASN A 508 16.95 -5.74 3.96
N LEU A 509 15.97 -6.40 3.34
CA LEU A 509 14.55 -6.25 3.64
C LEU A 509 13.97 -7.36 4.52
N ASP A 510 14.73 -8.42 4.79
CA ASP A 510 14.28 -9.53 5.61
C ASP A 510 14.35 -9.08 7.08
N ILE A 511 13.25 -8.52 7.59
CA ILE A 511 13.14 -7.83 8.90
C ILE A 511 13.67 -8.67 10.09
N ASP A 512 13.61 -9.99 9.96
CA ASP A 512 14.10 -10.95 10.96
C ASP A 512 15.65 -11.01 11.04
N PHE A 513 16.37 -10.52 10.01
CA PHE A 513 17.82 -10.64 9.84
C PHE A 513 18.47 -9.26 9.71
N LYS A 514 18.64 -8.59 10.85
CA LYS A 514 19.17 -7.23 10.93
C LYS A 514 20.69 -7.18 10.86
N TYR A 515 21.23 -6.12 10.25
CA TYR A 515 22.63 -5.78 10.36
C TYR A 515 22.98 -5.27 11.77
N VAL A 516 24.08 -5.76 12.33
CA VAL A 516 24.71 -5.25 13.55
C VAL A 516 26.16 -4.81 13.26
N PRO A 517 26.71 -3.80 13.97
CA PRO A 517 28.09 -3.39 13.79
C PRO A 517 29.06 -4.54 14.06
N PHE A 518 30.04 -4.72 13.18
CA PHE A 518 31.06 -5.77 13.29
C PHE A 518 32.46 -5.17 13.09
N LYS A 519 33.48 -5.79 13.69
CA LYS A 519 34.88 -5.48 13.44
C LYS A 519 35.67 -6.76 13.13
N LEU A 520 36.42 -6.73 12.05
CA LEU A 520 37.35 -7.79 11.68
C LEU A 520 38.77 -7.43 12.13
N MET A 521 39.41 -8.33 12.89
CA MET A 521 40.77 -8.17 13.43
C MET A 521 40.96 -6.86 14.23
N ASP A 522 39.91 -6.36 14.88
CA ASP A 522 39.82 -5.06 15.57
C ASP A 522 40.20 -3.81 14.73
N LYS A 523 40.48 -4.00 13.44
CA LYS A 523 41.01 -3.00 12.51
C LYS A 523 39.98 -2.53 11.48
N TYR A 524 39.26 -3.46 10.85
CA TYR A 524 38.34 -3.15 9.76
C TYR A 524 36.91 -3.11 10.29
N ASN A 525 36.23 -1.99 10.08
CA ASN A 525 34.80 -1.86 10.36
C ASN A 525 33.98 -2.64 9.33
N GLY A 526 32.82 -3.10 9.77
CA GLY A 526 31.95 -3.97 9.01
C GLY A 526 30.53 -4.02 9.59
N ALA A 527 29.70 -4.85 8.95
CA ALA A 527 28.39 -5.24 9.43
C ALA A 527 28.27 -6.76 9.40
N MET A 528 27.54 -7.31 10.36
CA MET A 528 27.19 -8.73 10.43
C MET A 528 25.67 -8.87 10.44
N MET A 529 25.16 -9.89 9.76
CA MET A 529 23.76 -10.31 9.83
C MET A 529 23.74 -11.72 10.43
N ASP A 530 22.97 -11.89 11.49
CA ASP A 530 22.84 -13.15 12.21
C ASP A 530 21.59 -13.90 11.74
N VAL A 531 21.77 -15.13 11.28
CA VAL A 531 20.74 -16.07 10.83
C VAL A 531 20.95 -17.34 11.64
N TRP A 532 19.87 -18.03 12.03
CA TRP A 532 19.86 -18.99 13.15
C TRP A 532 21.04 -19.96 13.28
N ASP A 533 21.62 -20.41 12.16
CA ASP A 533 22.76 -21.33 12.08
C ASP A 533 23.99 -20.77 11.32
N ALA A 534 23.96 -19.50 10.86
CA ALA A 534 25.00 -18.90 10.02
C ALA A 534 25.16 -17.38 10.19
N HIS A 535 26.42 -16.92 10.32
CA HIS A 535 26.76 -15.50 10.34
C HIS A 535 27.19 -15.00 8.95
N TYR A 536 26.49 -14.02 8.40
CA TYR A 536 26.86 -13.34 7.16
C TYR A 536 27.57 -12.02 7.49
N LYS A 537 28.69 -11.71 6.82
CA LYS A 537 29.60 -10.63 7.23
C LYS A 537 30.08 -9.83 6.02
N MET A 538 30.10 -8.51 6.18
CA MET A 538 30.73 -7.56 5.25
C MET A 538 31.67 -6.65 6.02
N PHE A 539 32.75 -6.20 5.38
CA PHE A 539 33.73 -5.27 5.92
C PHE A 539 34.38 -4.51 4.76
N TRP A 540 34.88 -3.30 5.02
CA TRP A 540 35.32 -2.38 3.97
C TRP A 540 36.58 -1.61 4.39
N PHE A 541 37.37 -1.20 3.40
CA PHE A 541 38.53 -0.32 3.56
C PHE A 541 38.85 0.35 2.21
N ASP A 542 39.50 1.51 2.25
CA ASP A 542 40.00 2.19 1.05
C ASP A 542 41.40 1.70 0.63
N ASN A 543 41.94 2.25 -0.45
CA ASN A 543 43.27 1.88 -0.96
C ASN A 543 44.44 2.28 -0.03
N GLN A 544 44.21 3.11 0.99
CA GLN A 544 45.18 3.46 2.04
C GLN A 544 45.01 2.55 3.28
N GLY A 545 44.00 1.68 3.29
CA GLY A 545 43.67 0.78 4.39
C GLY A 545 42.84 1.43 5.50
N ALA A 546 42.32 2.64 5.30
CA ALA A 546 41.40 3.27 6.23
C ALA A 546 40.00 2.66 6.10
N SER A 547 39.33 2.48 7.23
CA SER A 547 38.02 1.83 7.31
C SER A 547 37.07 2.73 8.10
N PRO A 548 36.23 3.57 7.46
CA PRO A 548 35.31 4.45 8.17
C PRO A 548 34.24 3.67 8.94
N VAL A 549 33.68 4.26 9.98
CA VAL A 549 32.54 3.68 10.71
C VAL A 549 31.25 3.95 9.93
N ALA A 550 30.55 2.89 9.51
CA ALA A 550 29.26 3.03 8.83
C ALA A 550 28.12 3.31 9.82
N ARG A 551 27.06 3.96 9.32
CA ARG A 551 25.82 4.20 10.06
C ARG A 551 24.77 3.16 9.66
N ILE A 552 24.63 2.10 10.46
CA ILE A 552 23.53 1.15 10.31
C ILE A 552 22.23 1.83 10.78
N GLN A 553 21.17 1.68 9.99
CA GLN A 553 19.86 2.29 10.26
C GLN A 553 18.75 1.32 9.90
N GLU A 554 17.72 1.29 10.74
CA GLU A 554 16.42 0.76 10.35
C GLU A 554 15.59 1.92 9.80
N ALA A 555 15.04 1.72 8.60
CA ALA A 555 14.11 2.66 7.97
C ALA A 555 12.83 1.89 7.62
N GLU A 556 11.70 2.29 8.19
CA GLU A 556 10.39 1.84 7.69
C GLU A 556 10.21 2.40 6.28
N GLN A 557 10.20 1.53 5.27
CA GLN A 557 9.74 1.92 3.94
C GLN A 557 8.25 2.24 4.00
N VAL A 558 7.84 3.30 3.31
CA VAL A 558 6.47 3.88 3.30
C VAL A 558 5.39 2.88 2.82
N ALA A 559 5.78 1.70 2.34
CA ALA A 559 4.89 0.61 1.94
C ALA A 559 4.23 -0.16 3.12
N GLU A 560 4.79 -0.16 4.35
CA GLU A 560 4.16 -0.77 5.53
C GLU A 560 3.87 0.26 6.63
N PHE A 561 2.60 0.68 6.76
CA PHE A 561 2.14 1.35 7.99
C PHE A 561 2.05 0.35 9.15
N LYS A 562 3.03 0.43 10.08
CA LYS A 562 3.07 0.00 11.51
C LYS A 562 4.26 -0.94 11.81
N LYS A 563 5.24 -0.52 12.65
CA LYS A 563 5.78 -1.20 13.86
C LYS A 563 6.76 -0.29 14.65
N SER A 564 6.28 0.63 15.49
CA SER A 564 7.13 1.21 16.57
C SER A 564 7.24 0.22 17.73
N SER A 565 8.46 -0.13 18.16
CA SER A 565 8.75 -1.01 19.31
C SER A 565 8.36 -0.44 20.67
N ASP A 566 8.18 0.87 20.75
CA ASP A 566 8.14 1.60 22.02
C ASP A 566 6.71 1.73 22.57
N PHE A 567 5.72 1.51 21.70
CA PHE A 567 4.32 1.80 21.95
C PHE A 567 3.35 0.72 21.45
N VAL A 568 2.47 0.29 22.35
CA VAL A 568 1.35 -0.62 22.05
C VAL A 568 0.12 0.24 21.76
N TYR A 569 -0.16 0.48 20.48
CA TYR A 569 -1.31 1.30 20.07
C TYR A 569 -2.62 0.52 20.14
N ILE A 570 -3.44 0.83 21.14
CA ILE A 570 -4.73 0.23 21.42
C ILE A 570 -5.85 1.20 21.01
N GLY A 571 -6.56 0.91 19.91
CA GLY A 571 -7.73 1.67 19.49
C GLY A 571 -9.02 1.12 20.08
N VAL A 572 -9.88 1.99 20.62
CA VAL A 572 -11.16 1.60 21.25
C VAL A 572 -12.29 2.52 20.74
N PRO A 573 -13.48 1.99 20.39
CA PRO A 573 -13.88 0.58 20.43
C PRO A 573 -13.44 -0.25 19.21
N THR A 574 -13.34 -1.56 19.44
CA THR A 574 -13.25 -2.66 18.45
C THR A 574 -14.17 -3.79 18.90
N GLU A 575 -14.46 -4.75 18.02
CA GLU A 575 -15.43 -5.83 18.32
C GLU A 575 -14.98 -6.79 19.45
N HIS A 576 -13.67 -6.89 19.69
CA HIS A 576 -13.09 -7.71 20.77
C HIS A 576 -12.56 -6.87 21.96
N LEU A 577 -12.43 -5.56 21.81
CA LEU A 577 -12.00 -4.65 22.87
C LEU A 577 -12.85 -3.38 22.82
N ASP A 578 -13.87 -3.38 23.67
CA ASP A 578 -14.77 -2.27 23.92
C ASP A 578 -14.60 -1.75 25.36
N ILE A 579 -15.11 -0.56 25.64
CA ILE A 579 -15.27 -0.04 27.00
C ILE A 579 -16.34 -0.91 27.70
N PRO A 580 -16.11 -1.42 28.91
CA PRO A 580 -17.10 -2.25 29.60
C PRO A 580 -18.44 -1.54 29.76
N GLU A 581 -19.54 -2.28 29.59
CA GLU A 581 -20.88 -1.77 29.93
C GLU A 581 -20.90 -1.29 31.40
N THR A 582 -21.44 -0.10 31.62
CA THR A 582 -21.61 0.46 32.97
C THR A 582 -23.07 0.83 33.24
N GLU A 583 -23.34 1.30 34.45
CA GLU A 583 -24.61 1.91 34.86
C GLU A 583 -25.02 3.10 33.96
N TYR A 584 -24.08 3.66 33.18
CA TYR A 584 -24.28 4.75 32.22
C TYR A 584 -23.94 4.32 30.78
N GLU A 585 -24.89 4.48 29.84
CA GLU A 585 -24.63 4.39 28.40
C GLU A 585 -24.05 5.73 27.90
N PHE A 586 -22.77 5.74 27.56
CA PHE A 586 -22.10 6.90 26.96
C PHE A 586 -22.40 6.97 25.46
N ASP A 587 -22.79 8.14 24.97
CA ASP A 587 -22.89 8.38 23.53
C ASP A 587 -21.47 8.45 22.93
N SER A 588 -21.20 7.64 21.90
CA SER A 588 -19.87 7.55 21.27
C SER A 588 -19.42 8.85 20.59
N LEU A 589 -20.32 9.82 20.38
CA LEU A 589 -20.08 11.00 19.56
C LEU A 589 -20.23 12.31 20.35
N VAL A 590 -21.27 12.42 21.19
CA VAL A 590 -21.53 13.63 22.00
C VAL A 590 -22.11 13.32 23.38
N ASP A 591 -21.29 13.52 24.40
CA ASP A 591 -21.68 13.42 25.82
C ASP A 591 -21.18 14.65 26.60
N ALA A 592 -22.01 15.15 27.53
CA ALA A 592 -21.80 16.32 28.37
C ALA A 592 -21.31 15.98 29.80
N CYS A 593 -21.16 14.69 30.13
CA CYS A 593 -20.90 14.21 31.47
C CYS A 593 -19.43 14.26 31.86
N VAL A 594 -19.17 14.89 33.00
CA VAL A 594 -17.86 14.97 33.66
C VAL A 594 -17.74 13.85 34.68
N TRP A 595 -16.59 13.17 34.69
CA TRP A 595 -16.22 12.26 35.78
C TRP A 595 -15.09 12.90 36.57
N SER A 596 -15.34 13.12 37.86
CA SER A 596 -14.44 13.81 38.77
C SER A 596 -13.56 12.84 39.56
N LYS A 597 -12.50 13.36 40.18
CA LYS A 597 -11.71 12.62 41.19
C LYS A 597 -12.59 12.09 42.33
N SER A 598 -13.62 12.85 42.72
CA SER A 598 -14.56 12.45 43.78
C SER A 598 -15.40 11.22 43.43
N ASP A 599 -15.65 10.96 42.14
CA ASP A 599 -16.38 9.78 41.70
C ASP A 599 -15.56 8.49 41.89
N VAL A 600 -14.24 8.57 41.77
CA VAL A 600 -13.32 7.46 42.12
C VAL A 600 -13.38 7.17 43.62
N LEU A 601 -13.24 8.21 44.46
CA LEU A 601 -13.29 8.09 45.92
C LEU A 601 -14.64 7.57 46.44
N ARG A 602 -15.74 7.89 45.75
CA ARG A 602 -17.09 7.35 46.02
C ARG A 602 -17.32 5.95 45.43
N GLY A 603 -16.33 5.40 44.73
CA GLY A 603 -16.39 4.06 44.15
C GLY A 603 -17.37 3.91 42.99
N ARG A 604 -17.61 4.96 42.20
CA ARG A 604 -18.43 4.89 40.97
C ARG A 604 -17.63 4.31 39.80
N TYR A 605 -18.33 3.69 38.85
CA TYR A 605 -17.73 3.13 37.62
C TYR A 605 -16.60 2.10 37.86
N LYS A 606 -16.68 1.29 38.94
CA LYS A 606 -15.61 0.35 39.34
C LYS A 606 -15.13 -0.58 38.23
N VAL A 607 -16.03 -0.99 37.32
CA VAL A 607 -15.68 -1.84 36.17
C VAL A 607 -14.71 -1.11 35.21
N ILE A 608 -14.95 0.18 34.93
CA ILE A 608 -14.03 1.02 34.15
C ILE A 608 -12.73 1.28 34.91
N GLN A 609 -12.78 1.51 36.23
CA GLN A 609 -11.56 1.65 37.03
C GLN A 609 -10.67 0.40 36.90
N GLY A 610 -11.26 -0.79 37.08
CA GLY A 610 -10.57 -2.08 36.90
C GLY A 610 -10.07 -2.32 35.48
N TRP A 611 -10.80 -1.85 34.46
CA TRP A 611 -10.39 -1.93 33.05
C TRP A 611 -9.14 -1.08 32.78
N PHE A 612 -9.13 0.20 33.18
CA PHE A 612 -7.93 1.06 33.07
C PHE A 612 -6.76 0.51 33.89
N HIS A 613 -7.00 0.05 35.12
CA HIS A 613 -5.95 -0.59 35.93
C HIS A 613 -5.37 -1.82 35.23
N SER A 614 -6.19 -2.72 34.68
CA SER A 614 -5.69 -3.93 34.01
C SER A 614 -4.90 -3.62 32.73
N LEU A 615 -5.28 -2.59 31.97
CA LEU A 615 -4.50 -2.10 30.82
C LEU A 615 -3.10 -1.61 31.22
N VAL A 616 -2.97 -0.92 32.36
CA VAL A 616 -1.70 -0.32 32.80
C VAL A 616 -0.82 -1.29 33.60
N TYR A 617 -1.40 -2.04 34.55
CA TYR A 617 -0.63 -2.92 35.45
C TYR A 617 -0.27 -4.28 34.82
N ASN A 618 -1.08 -4.81 33.91
CA ASN A 618 -0.79 -6.08 33.24
C ASN A 618 -1.45 -6.15 31.85
N THR A 619 -0.97 -5.31 30.93
CA THR A 619 -1.43 -5.26 29.54
C THR A 619 -1.41 -6.64 28.87
N LYS A 620 -0.41 -7.47 29.18
CA LYS A 620 -0.29 -8.84 28.67
C LYS A 620 -1.49 -9.70 29.08
N LEU A 621 -1.83 -9.73 30.36
CA LEU A 621 -2.98 -10.47 30.88
C LEU A 621 -4.30 -9.87 30.40
N HIS A 622 -4.41 -8.53 30.34
CA HIS A 622 -5.58 -7.85 29.79
C HIS A 622 -5.85 -8.31 28.35
N LEU A 623 -4.83 -8.24 27.47
CA LEU A 623 -4.95 -8.67 26.08
C LEU A 623 -5.17 -10.18 25.96
N GLN A 624 -4.62 -11.02 26.85
CA GLN A 624 -4.84 -12.47 26.86
C GLN A 624 -6.27 -12.85 27.23
N ASN A 625 -6.92 -12.11 28.14
CA ASN A 625 -8.28 -12.39 28.60
C ASN A 625 -9.37 -12.06 27.56
N ILE A 626 -9.04 -11.33 26.49
CA ILE A 626 -9.95 -11.05 25.38
C ILE A 626 -10.28 -12.35 24.63
N GLN A 627 -11.57 -12.70 24.52
CA GLN A 627 -11.99 -13.90 23.77
C GLN A 627 -12.09 -13.60 22.27
N LEU A 628 -11.37 -14.38 21.46
CA LEU A 628 -11.27 -14.22 20.00
C LEU A 628 -12.17 -15.18 19.19
N HIS A 629 -12.95 -16.00 19.88
CA HIS A 629 -13.88 -16.98 19.29
C HIS A 629 -15.20 -16.98 20.05
N GLU A 630 -16.33 -16.88 19.35
CA GLU A 630 -17.64 -17.19 19.93
C GLU A 630 -17.74 -18.70 20.18
N SER A 631 -17.56 -19.15 21.42
CA SER A 631 -17.97 -20.50 21.82
C SER A 631 -19.48 -20.57 21.89
N SER A 632 -20.11 -21.29 20.96
CA SER A 632 -21.55 -21.49 20.95
C SER A 632 -22.00 -22.26 22.20
N LYS A 633 -22.75 -21.63 23.12
CA LYS A 633 -23.71 -22.36 23.98
C LYS A 633 -24.75 -21.47 24.68
N VAL A 634 -26.00 -21.80 24.41
CA VAL A 634 -27.15 -21.49 25.28
C VAL A 634 -27.21 -22.55 26.39
N THR A 635 -27.35 -22.10 27.64
CA THR A 635 -27.74 -22.83 28.87
C THR A 635 -27.01 -24.12 29.28
N LEU A 636 -26.49 -24.10 30.51
CA LEU A 636 -26.91 -25.05 31.56
C LEU A 636 -26.87 -24.33 32.93
N THR A 637 -27.76 -24.72 33.85
CA THR A 637 -28.24 -23.88 34.97
C THR A 637 -27.97 -24.49 36.36
N GLN A 638 -28.30 -23.71 37.41
CA GLN A 638 -28.41 -24.05 38.85
C GLN A 638 -27.09 -23.93 39.65
N ARG A 639 -27.02 -23.35 40.86
CA ARG A 639 -28.00 -22.77 41.83
C ARG A 639 -27.39 -21.44 42.36
N GLY A 640 -28.06 -20.44 42.95
CA GLY A 640 -29.44 -20.11 43.35
C GLY A 640 -29.39 -18.74 44.11
N GLY A 641 -30.45 -18.04 44.52
CA GLY A 641 -31.90 -18.22 44.47
C GLY A 641 -32.65 -16.88 44.76
N ALA A 642 -33.97 -16.86 44.49
CA ALA A 642 -35.01 -15.83 44.77
C ALA A 642 -34.61 -14.34 44.99
N SER A 643 -35.11 -13.39 44.19
CA SER A 643 -36.50 -12.90 44.31
C SER A 643 -37.05 -12.25 43.02
N LYS A 644 -38.38 -12.03 42.95
CA LYS A 644 -39.13 -11.50 41.79
C LYS A 644 -39.54 -10.04 42.01
N ASP A 645 -39.46 -9.17 40.98
CA ASP A 645 -40.66 -8.69 40.26
C ASP A 645 -40.38 -7.82 39.01
N LYS A 646 -41.25 -7.96 37.98
CA LYS A 646 -41.70 -6.98 36.95
C LYS A 646 -40.69 -5.93 36.39
N ARG A 647 -40.38 -5.89 35.09
CA ARG A 647 -41.31 -5.60 33.96
C ARG A 647 -40.65 -5.84 32.59
N LYS A 648 -41.38 -6.37 31.59
CA LYS A 648 -40.99 -6.36 30.16
C LYS A 648 -40.95 -4.92 29.63
N ARG A 649 -39.89 -4.54 28.89
CA ARG A 649 -39.91 -3.39 27.95
C ARG A 649 -39.46 -3.88 26.57
N MET A 650 -40.24 -3.59 25.53
CA MET A 650 -39.98 -4.02 24.16
C MET A 650 -38.73 -3.30 23.61
N ARG A 651 -37.71 -4.05 23.17
CA ARG A 651 -36.75 -3.51 22.19
C ARG A 651 -37.52 -3.18 20.92
N ARG A 652 -37.44 -1.92 20.48
CA ARG A 652 -38.07 -1.43 19.26
C ARG A 652 -37.46 -2.18 18.07
N LYS A 653 -38.26 -2.85 17.25
CA LYS A 653 -37.79 -3.46 16.00
C LYS A 653 -37.41 -2.35 15.03
N GLU A 654 -36.13 -2.16 14.80
CA GLU A 654 -35.64 -1.63 13.52
C GLU A 654 -35.64 -2.76 12.47
N PRO A 655 -35.65 -2.45 11.16
CA PRO A 655 -35.86 -3.46 10.13
C PRO A 655 -34.74 -4.51 10.07
N LEU A 656 -35.12 -5.78 10.03
CA LEU A 656 -34.22 -6.95 10.06
C LEU A 656 -33.35 -7.16 8.79
N ALA A 657 -33.13 -6.11 8.00
CA ALA A 657 -32.43 -6.16 6.71
C ALA A 657 -30.94 -5.74 6.77
N GLU A 658 -30.53 -4.89 7.72
CA GLU A 658 -29.18 -4.26 7.65
C GLU A 658 -28.08 -4.91 8.53
N GLN A 659 -28.41 -5.78 9.49
CA GLN A 659 -27.41 -6.27 10.46
C GLN A 659 -26.68 -7.58 10.09
N LYS A 660 -27.10 -8.34 9.08
CA LYS A 660 -26.47 -9.65 8.77
C LYS A 660 -25.19 -9.59 7.92
N GLY A 661 -24.81 -8.41 7.41
CA GLY A 661 -23.65 -8.25 6.51
C GLY A 661 -22.34 -7.79 7.15
N ARG A 662 -22.40 -7.00 8.24
CA ARG A 662 -21.21 -6.25 8.73
C ARG A 662 -20.38 -6.92 9.83
N GLY A 663 -20.97 -7.76 10.69
CA GLY A 663 -20.25 -8.35 11.84
C GLY A 663 -19.10 -9.30 11.44
N LYS A 664 -19.36 -10.32 10.60
CA LYS A 664 -18.38 -11.39 10.35
C LYS A 664 -17.05 -10.96 9.70
N GLY A 665 -17.03 -9.83 8.97
CA GLY A 665 -15.80 -9.25 8.42
C GLY A 665 -15.00 -8.43 9.44
N GLY A 666 -15.68 -7.77 10.39
CA GLY A 666 -15.08 -7.08 11.52
C GLY A 666 -14.39 -8.06 12.46
N LEU A 667 -15.13 -9.06 12.95
CA LEU A 667 -14.69 -10.12 13.85
C LEU A 667 -13.31 -10.68 13.48
N SER A 668 -13.13 -11.09 12.22
CA SER A 668 -11.87 -11.71 11.79
C SER A 668 -10.69 -10.73 11.76
N ARG A 669 -10.93 -9.44 11.49
CA ARG A 669 -9.87 -8.43 11.38
C ARG A 669 -9.49 -7.88 12.75
N ASP A 670 -10.48 -7.64 13.60
CA ASP A 670 -10.28 -7.18 14.97
C ASP A 670 -9.66 -8.31 15.82
N ALA A 671 -10.01 -9.58 15.58
CA ALA A 671 -9.34 -10.71 16.22
C ALA A 671 -7.84 -10.81 15.83
N GLU A 672 -7.50 -10.58 14.56
CA GLU A 672 -6.10 -10.59 14.13
C GLU A 672 -5.31 -9.41 14.70
N TYR A 673 -5.93 -8.23 14.79
CA TYR A 673 -5.39 -7.06 15.49
C TYR A 673 -5.09 -7.35 16.97
N ILE A 674 -5.98 -8.02 17.72
CA ILE A 674 -5.67 -8.42 19.10
C ILE A 674 -4.52 -9.45 19.15
N LYS A 675 -4.39 -10.37 18.18
CA LYS A 675 -3.22 -11.27 18.09
C LYS A 675 -1.92 -10.54 17.77
N GLU A 676 -1.97 -9.46 16.99
CA GLU A 676 -0.84 -8.57 16.70
C GLU A 676 -0.38 -7.88 18.01
N LEU A 677 -1.30 -7.25 18.75
CA LEU A 677 -1.00 -6.64 20.05
C LEU A 677 -0.44 -7.65 21.08
N ARG A 678 -0.96 -8.88 21.11
CA ARG A 678 -0.42 -9.96 21.95
C ARG A 678 1.02 -10.33 21.60
N ARG A 679 1.35 -10.45 20.31
CA ARG A 679 2.73 -10.68 19.84
C ARG A 679 3.64 -9.52 20.23
N HIS A 680 3.18 -8.29 20.00
CA HIS A 680 3.93 -7.09 20.33
C HIS A 680 4.27 -6.99 21.82
N VAL A 681 3.32 -7.19 22.74
CA VAL A 681 3.56 -7.15 24.20
C VAL A 681 4.44 -8.31 24.69
N VAL A 682 4.53 -9.42 23.96
CA VAL A 682 5.48 -10.50 24.24
C VAL A 682 6.90 -10.15 23.79
N GLN A 683 7.03 -9.53 22.62
CA GLN A 683 8.30 -9.14 22.00
C GLN A 683 8.92 -7.92 22.69
N TYR A 684 8.12 -6.91 23.03
CA TYR A 684 8.54 -5.64 23.59
C TYR A 684 7.95 -5.46 25.00
N GLN A 685 8.56 -6.11 25.99
CA GLN A 685 8.05 -6.14 27.38
C GLN A 685 8.00 -4.75 28.06
N ASN A 686 8.73 -3.78 27.53
CA ASN A 686 8.79 -2.39 28.02
C ASN A 686 7.88 -1.42 27.23
N ALA A 687 7.18 -1.88 26.18
CA ALA A 687 6.37 -1.02 25.32
C ALA A 687 5.19 -0.42 26.09
N ARG A 688 4.98 0.89 25.95
CA ARG A 688 3.95 1.62 26.70
C ARG A 688 2.61 1.61 25.98
N VAL A 689 1.52 1.44 26.73
CA VAL A 689 0.17 1.46 26.16
C VAL A 689 -0.23 2.86 25.72
N VAL A 690 -0.59 3.00 24.45
CA VAL A 690 -1.20 4.21 23.89
C VAL A 690 -2.66 3.91 23.58
N LEU A 691 -3.57 4.43 24.39
CA LEU A 691 -5.01 4.22 24.24
C LEU A 691 -5.64 5.33 23.39
N ASN A 692 -6.04 5.01 22.16
CA ASN A 692 -6.77 5.93 21.30
C ASN A 692 -8.29 5.81 21.54
N LEU A 693 -8.83 6.79 22.27
CA LEU A 693 -10.25 6.93 22.57
C LEU A 693 -10.93 7.79 21.49
N ARG A 694 -11.70 7.15 20.60
CA ARG A 694 -12.25 7.79 19.39
C ARG A 694 -13.31 8.90 19.60
N SER A 695 -13.70 9.18 20.85
CA SER A 695 -14.71 10.19 21.19
C SER A 695 -14.12 11.38 21.94
N GLY A 696 -14.43 12.59 21.49
CA GLY A 696 -14.00 13.82 22.17
C GLY A 696 -14.48 13.90 23.62
N SER A 697 -15.63 13.30 23.97
CA SER A 697 -16.21 13.33 25.33
C SER A 697 -15.42 12.58 26.40
N TRP A 698 -14.33 11.91 26.05
CA TRP A 698 -13.32 11.45 27.01
C TRP A 698 -12.50 12.59 27.62
N ALA A 699 -12.40 13.75 26.95
CA ALA A 699 -11.75 14.94 27.51
C ALA A 699 -12.43 15.45 28.80
N LEU A 700 -13.72 15.16 29.01
CA LEU A 700 -14.46 15.52 30.22
C LEU A 700 -14.24 14.54 31.40
N LYS A 701 -13.48 13.46 31.16
CA LYS A 701 -13.30 12.33 32.09
C LYS A 701 -11.83 12.16 32.50
N LEU A 702 -10.93 12.98 31.97
CA LEU A 702 -9.50 12.91 32.29
C LEU A 702 -9.19 13.07 33.79
N PRO A 703 -9.89 13.88 34.62
CA PRO A 703 -9.62 13.90 36.06
C PRO A 703 -9.93 12.59 36.77
N PHE A 704 -11.00 11.87 36.37
CA PHE A 704 -11.27 10.52 36.84
C PHE A 704 -10.18 9.54 36.37
N ILE A 705 -9.79 9.57 35.09
CA ILE A 705 -8.76 8.67 34.54
C ILE A 705 -7.40 8.94 35.20
N GLN A 706 -7.07 10.20 35.49
CA GLN A 706 -5.88 10.63 36.22
C GLN A 706 -5.84 10.09 37.64
N GLU A 707 -6.97 10.06 38.33
CA GLU A 707 -7.10 9.51 39.69
C GLU A 707 -7.00 7.97 39.69
N VAL A 708 -7.52 7.30 38.65
CA VAL A 708 -7.42 5.84 38.48
C VAL A 708 -6.01 5.40 38.08
N ILE A 709 -5.38 6.04 37.10
CA ILE A 709 -4.06 5.62 36.57
C ILE A 709 -2.90 6.18 37.42
N GLY A 710 -3.08 7.35 38.02
CA GLY A 710 -2.04 8.02 38.80
C GLY A 710 -0.98 8.75 37.94
N PRO A 711 0.16 9.15 38.55
CA PRO A 711 1.13 10.07 37.94
C PRO A 711 1.82 9.58 36.65
N SER A 712 1.68 8.30 36.30
CA SER A 712 2.18 7.71 35.06
C SER A 712 1.36 8.10 33.83
N LEU A 713 0.13 8.61 34.00
CA LEU A 713 -0.71 9.05 32.89
C LEU A 713 -0.05 10.21 32.13
N ARG A 714 -0.08 10.12 30.80
CA ARG A 714 0.19 11.22 29.88
C ARG A 714 -1.00 11.33 28.94
N SER A 715 -1.69 12.47 28.96
CA SER A 715 -2.86 12.74 28.13
C SER A 715 -2.56 13.88 27.16
N ILE A 716 -2.84 13.64 25.87
CA ILE A 716 -2.72 14.65 24.81
C ILE A 716 -4.12 14.99 24.32
N TYR A 717 -4.55 16.22 24.52
CA TYR A 717 -5.81 16.73 24.00
C TYR A 717 -5.56 17.52 22.70
N VAL A 718 -5.90 16.90 21.57
CA VAL A 718 -5.84 17.54 20.25
C VAL A 718 -7.14 18.29 20.01
N VAL A 719 -7.04 19.62 19.84
CA VAL A 719 -8.18 20.50 19.53
C VAL A 719 -8.04 21.03 18.10
N ARG A 720 -9.17 21.19 17.40
CA ARG A 720 -9.23 21.73 16.03
C ARG A 720 -9.93 23.09 16.02
N ASP A 721 -9.58 23.95 15.06
CA ASP A 721 -10.31 25.18 14.76
C ASP A 721 -11.79 24.87 14.48
N PRO A 722 -12.76 25.54 15.15
CA PRO A 722 -14.18 25.29 14.95
C PRO A 722 -14.63 25.58 13.51
N ARG A 723 -13.97 26.52 12.81
CA ARG A 723 -14.29 26.85 11.41
C ARG A 723 -13.92 25.69 10.50
N ALA A 724 -12.74 25.09 10.69
CA ALA A 724 -12.30 23.90 9.96
C ALA A 724 -13.17 22.68 10.31
N TRP A 725 -13.50 22.47 11.60
CA TRP A 725 -14.33 21.35 12.02
C TRP A 725 -15.77 21.43 11.47
N ILE A 726 -16.40 22.60 11.54
CA ILE A 726 -17.76 22.80 11.02
C ILE A 726 -17.77 22.72 9.48
N TYR A 727 -16.69 23.17 8.82
CA TYR A 727 -16.51 22.95 7.39
C TYR A 727 -16.53 21.47 7.03
N LEU A 728 -15.76 20.65 7.73
CA LEU A 728 -15.75 19.20 7.54
C LEU A 728 -17.13 18.58 7.76
N MET A 729 -17.82 18.99 8.83
CA MET A 729 -19.12 18.42 9.20
C MET A 729 -20.24 18.73 8.19
N LEU A 730 -20.19 19.86 7.49
CA LEU A 730 -21.29 20.36 6.65
C LEU A 730 -20.99 20.44 5.15
N TYR A 731 -19.74 20.71 4.77
CA TYR A 731 -19.37 21.13 3.41
C TYR A 731 -18.43 20.17 2.68
N ASN A 732 -17.69 19.31 3.40
CA ASN A 732 -16.67 18.44 2.82
C ASN A 732 -17.20 17.16 2.15
N SER A 733 -18.50 16.85 2.27
CA SER A 733 -19.12 15.67 1.67
C SER A 733 -20.59 15.89 1.33
N LYS A 734 -21.12 15.12 0.37
CA LYS A 734 -22.55 15.06 0.04
C LYS A 734 -23.02 13.59 0.01
N PRO A 735 -23.98 13.17 0.86
CA PRO A 735 -24.55 13.92 1.98
C PRO A 735 -23.50 14.31 3.03
N SER A 736 -23.78 15.36 3.81
CA SER A 736 -22.83 15.89 4.80
C SER A 736 -22.63 14.92 5.97
N LEU A 737 -21.46 15.00 6.63
CA LEU A 737 -21.18 14.19 7.83
C LEU A 737 -22.21 14.44 8.94
N TYR A 738 -22.74 15.66 9.04
CA TYR A 738 -23.82 16.02 9.97
C TYR A 738 -25.08 15.16 9.79
N SER A 739 -25.45 14.86 8.54
CA SER A 739 -26.56 13.96 8.20
C SER A 739 -26.15 12.49 8.30
N LEU A 740 -24.99 12.10 7.75
CA LEU A 740 -24.49 10.72 7.75
C LEU A 740 -24.26 10.14 9.15
N LYS A 741 -23.81 10.98 10.09
CA LYS A 741 -23.63 10.63 11.51
C LYS A 741 -24.88 10.91 12.35
N ASN A 742 -25.99 11.32 11.74
CA ASN A 742 -27.26 11.59 12.42
C ASN A 742 -27.11 12.51 13.65
N ILE A 743 -26.30 13.57 13.52
CA ILE A 743 -25.98 14.50 14.62
C ILE A 743 -27.23 15.07 15.31
N PRO A 744 -28.34 15.41 14.60
CA PRO A 744 -29.57 15.87 15.27
C PRO A 744 -30.13 14.85 16.27
N GLN A 745 -30.08 13.55 15.96
CA GLN A 745 -30.53 12.52 16.90
C GLN A 745 -29.61 12.46 18.12
N HIS A 746 -28.29 12.41 17.92
CA HIS A 746 -27.34 12.40 19.03
C HIS A 746 -27.49 13.64 19.93
N LEU A 747 -27.57 14.85 19.36
CA LEU A 747 -27.85 16.09 20.08
C LEU A 747 -29.15 16.03 20.91
N SER A 748 -30.20 15.39 20.37
CA SER A 748 -31.46 15.19 21.08
C SER A 748 -31.38 14.18 22.23
N LEU A 749 -30.38 13.29 22.22
CA LEU A 749 -30.18 12.27 23.27
C LEU A 749 -29.41 12.80 24.47
N ILE A 750 -28.46 13.76 24.28
CA ILE A 750 -27.65 14.38 25.36
C ILE A 750 -28.51 14.82 26.57
N PHE A 751 -29.71 15.31 26.31
CA PHE A 751 -30.58 15.92 27.32
C PHE A 751 -31.83 15.09 27.66
N ARG A 752 -31.96 13.85 27.19
CA ARG A 752 -33.10 12.98 27.53
C ARG A 752 -32.88 12.28 28.87
N ALA A 753 -33.71 12.60 29.85
CA ALA A 753 -33.80 11.84 31.09
C ALA A 753 -34.63 10.56 30.88
N ASP A 754 -33.97 9.39 30.78
CA ASP A 754 -34.64 8.09 30.87
C ASP A 754 -34.63 7.63 32.34
N SER A 755 -35.81 7.48 32.94
CA SER A 755 -36.04 7.45 34.39
C SER A 755 -35.72 6.10 35.07
N SER A 756 -34.73 5.35 34.56
CA SER A 756 -34.44 3.97 34.99
C SER A 756 -32.95 3.57 34.99
N ARG A 757 -32.03 4.52 34.80
CA ARG A 757 -30.57 4.31 34.90
C ARG A 757 -29.96 5.45 35.71
N ASP A 758 -28.88 5.15 36.43
CA ASP A 758 -28.27 6.13 37.34
C ASP A 758 -27.77 7.35 36.57
N GLN A 759 -28.13 8.53 37.10
CA GLN A 759 -28.00 9.78 36.36
C GLN A 759 -26.54 10.23 36.33
N CYS A 760 -26.15 10.80 35.19
CA CYS A 760 -25.03 11.71 35.11
C CYS A 760 -25.23 12.84 36.12
N SER A 761 -24.45 12.84 37.21
CA SER A 761 -24.82 13.60 38.41
C SER A 761 -24.72 15.11 38.24
N ASP A 762 -23.90 15.58 37.31
CA ASP A 762 -23.69 17.01 37.03
C ASP A 762 -23.56 17.26 35.53
N LEU A 763 -24.66 17.70 34.91
CA LEU A 763 -24.69 18.16 33.52
C LEU A 763 -23.96 19.51 33.44
N THR A 764 -22.90 19.58 32.65
CA THR A 764 -21.97 20.72 32.64
C THR A 764 -22.66 22.06 32.30
N PRO A 765 -22.41 23.14 33.05
CA PRO A 765 -23.12 24.42 32.85
C PRO A 765 -22.90 25.03 31.45
N GLU A 766 -21.79 24.70 30.80
CA GLU A 766 -21.46 25.09 29.43
C GLU A 766 -22.51 24.61 28.41
N PHE A 767 -23.11 23.43 28.62
CA PHE A 767 -24.12 22.86 27.70
C PHE A 767 -25.52 23.50 27.83
N ARG A 768 -25.77 24.34 28.84
CA ARG A 768 -27.08 25.00 29.08
C ARG A 768 -27.52 25.93 27.95
N VAL A 769 -26.61 26.43 27.11
CA VAL A 769 -26.97 27.23 25.92
C VAL A 769 -27.48 26.33 24.81
N LEU A 770 -26.75 25.27 24.49
CA LEU A 770 -27.13 24.25 23.50
C LEU A 770 -28.46 23.59 23.87
N GLN A 771 -28.66 23.25 25.14
CA GLN A 771 -29.94 22.72 25.65
C GLN A 771 -31.11 23.67 25.36
N ARG A 772 -30.94 24.99 25.58
CA ARG A 772 -31.99 25.99 25.33
C ARG A 772 -32.28 26.17 23.84
N LEU A 773 -31.28 26.03 22.96
CA LEU A 773 -31.48 26.07 21.51
C LEU A 773 -32.25 24.86 21.01
N LEU A 774 -31.87 23.65 21.45
CA LEU A 774 -32.56 22.41 21.10
C LEU A 774 -34.00 22.38 21.63
N SER A 775 -34.24 22.84 22.86
CA SER A 775 -35.61 22.98 23.41
C SER A 775 -36.47 24.01 22.69
N ARG A 776 -35.87 24.92 21.91
CA ARG A 776 -36.57 25.88 21.03
C ARG A 776 -36.71 25.37 19.59
N SER A 777 -36.33 24.13 19.30
CA SER A 777 -36.31 23.54 17.96
C SER A 777 -35.44 24.33 16.97
N GLU A 778 -34.31 24.88 17.44
CA GLU A 778 -33.29 25.44 16.54
C GLU A 778 -32.84 24.38 15.52
N SER A 779 -32.74 24.79 14.25
CA SER A 779 -32.48 23.91 13.11
C SER A 779 -31.23 24.30 12.32
N ASN A 780 -30.63 25.46 12.59
CA ASN A 780 -29.40 25.90 11.94
C ASN A 780 -28.21 25.00 12.37
N PRO A 781 -27.65 24.18 11.47
CA PRO A 781 -26.63 23.21 11.84
C PRO A 781 -25.29 23.87 12.18
N VAL A 782 -24.98 25.03 11.59
CA VAL A 782 -23.76 25.81 11.90
C VAL A 782 -23.82 26.31 13.34
N LEU A 783 -24.96 26.87 13.74
CA LEU A 783 -25.15 27.39 15.10
C LEU A 783 -25.13 26.28 16.15
N LEU A 784 -25.79 25.15 15.87
CA LEU A 784 -25.79 23.98 16.76
C LEU A 784 -24.38 23.38 16.92
N LEU A 785 -23.62 23.22 15.84
CA LEU A 785 -22.24 22.74 15.90
C LEU A 785 -21.31 23.73 16.59
N ALA A 786 -21.44 25.05 16.33
CA ALA A 786 -20.65 26.07 17.01
C ALA A 786 -20.87 26.06 18.54
N HIS A 787 -22.13 25.96 18.98
CA HIS A 787 -22.44 25.83 20.40
C HIS A 787 -22.03 24.47 21.01
N LEU A 788 -22.06 23.38 20.25
CA LEU A 788 -21.53 22.08 20.68
C LEU A 788 -20.02 22.12 20.87
N TRP A 789 -19.26 22.62 19.88
CA TRP A 789 -17.81 22.78 19.98
C TRP A 789 -17.44 23.72 21.14
N LEU A 790 -18.15 24.84 21.29
CA LEU A 790 -17.95 25.79 22.37
C LEU A 790 -18.18 25.14 23.74
N ALA A 791 -19.33 24.49 23.94
CA ALA A 791 -19.71 23.92 25.22
C ALA A 791 -18.75 22.81 25.65
N HIS A 792 -18.39 21.93 24.71
CA HIS A 792 -17.46 20.82 24.94
C HIS A 792 -16.04 21.32 25.23
N THR A 793 -15.49 22.16 24.35
CA THR A 793 -14.11 22.67 24.49
C THR A 793 -13.96 23.56 25.72
N ALA A 794 -14.95 24.38 26.06
CA ALA A 794 -14.95 25.18 27.29
C ALA A 794 -14.97 24.30 28.55
N ALA A 795 -15.83 23.26 28.56
CA ALA A 795 -15.90 22.31 29.67
C ALA A 795 -14.58 21.54 29.82
N ALA A 796 -13.98 21.05 28.72
CA ALA A 796 -12.68 20.40 28.74
C ALA A 796 -11.56 21.33 29.27
N LEU A 797 -11.51 22.59 28.81
CA LEU A 797 -10.55 23.60 29.28
C LEU A 797 -10.70 23.99 30.76
N ARG A 798 -11.87 23.80 31.35
CA ARG A 798 -12.11 23.98 32.79
C ARG A 798 -11.71 22.72 33.55
N VAL A 799 -12.29 21.58 33.17
CA VAL A 799 -12.16 20.28 33.85
C VAL A 799 -10.71 19.78 33.85
N ASN A 800 -9.95 20.03 32.77
CA ASN A 800 -8.56 19.60 32.64
C ASN A 800 -7.56 20.66 33.11
N GLY A 801 -8.00 21.88 33.42
CA GLY A 801 -7.13 22.96 33.92
C GLY A 801 -6.56 22.71 35.32
N GLU A 802 -7.11 21.74 36.05
CA GLU A 802 -6.66 21.28 37.37
C GLU A 802 -5.74 20.05 37.31
N LEU A 803 -5.37 19.60 36.11
CA LEU A 803 -4.42 18.50 35.91
C LEU A 803 -2.97 19.01 36.00
N PRO A 804 -2.03 18.21 36.53
CA PRO A 804 -0.60 18.52 36.46
C PRO A 804 -0.13 18.75 35.02
N MET A 805 0.75 19.73 34.81
CA MET A 805 1.36 20.02 33.50
C MET A 805 2.16 18.82 32.95
N GLU A 806 2.65 17.94 33.84
CA GLU A 806 3.32 16.70 33.45
C GLU A 806 2.36 15.62 32.92
N SER A 807 1.05 15.71 33.15
CA SER A 807 0.09 14.66 32.73
C SER A 807 -0.93 15.11 31.70
N TYR A 808 -1.00 16.40 31.36
CA TYR A 808 -1.89 16.95 30.35
C TYR A 808 -1.17 17.93 29.41
N LEU A 809 -1.13 17.61 28.11
CA LEU A 809 -0.67 18.48 27.04
C LEU A 809 -1.83 18.79 26.08
N GLN A 810 -2.05 20.08 25.80
CA GLN A 810 -2.95 20.52 24.75
C GLN A 810 -2.17 20.81 23.46
N VAL A 811 -2.69 20.35 22.33
CA VAL A 811 -2.09 20.56 21.00
C VAL A 811 -3.18 21.01 20.03
N ARG A 812 -2.91 22.00 19.16
CA ARG A 812 -3.80 22.30 18.04
C ARG A 812 -3.48 21.39 16.88
N PHE A 813 -4.50 20.86 16.22
CA PHE A 813 -4.32 20.08 15.01
C PHE A 813 -3.59 20.88 13.92
N GLU A 814 -3.86 22.18 13.85
CA GLU A 814 -3.24 23.11 12.91
C GLU A 814 -1.74 23.32 13.17
N ASP A 815 -1.28 23.18 14.43
CA ASP A 815 0.16 23.25 14.76
C ASP A 815 0.89 22.00 14.26
N ILE A 816 0.28 20.81 14.38
CA ILE A 816 0.83 19.54 13.88
C ILE A 816 1.10 19.64 12.37
N VAL A 817 0.25 20.35 11.62
CA VAL A 817 0.34 20.49 10.17
C VAL A 817 1.22 21.67 9.72
N THR A 818 1.18 22.79 10.44
CA THR A 818 1.90 24.02 10.05
C THR A 818 3.32 24.08 10.61
N PHE A 819 3.52 23.52 11.81
CA PHE A 819 4.79 23.48 12.53
C PHE A 819 5.08 22.04 13.00
N PRO A 820 5.19 21.07 12.06
CA PRO A 820 5.30 19.65 12.38
C PRO A 820 6.48 19.34 13.28
N GLN A 821 7.65 19.95 13.02
CA GLN A 821 8.86 19.74 13.81
C GLN A 821 8.70 20.21 15.25
N GLU A 822 8.41 21.50 15.47
CA GLU A 822 8.23 22.08 16.81
C GLU A 822 7.14 21.34 17.61
N THR A 823 6.06 20.96 16.94
CA THR A 823 4.94 20.26 17.58
C THR A 823 5.31 18.82 17.96
N ALA A 824 6.07 18.11 17.13
CA ALA A 824 6.60 16.79 17.46
C ALA A 824 7.58 16.85 18.63
N GLU A 825 8.54 17.78 18.60
CA GLU A 825 9.50 18.01 19.69
C GLU A 825 8.79 18.31 21.01
N ARG A 826 7.75 19.15 21.00
CA ARG A 826 6.92 19.44 22.18
C ARG A 826 6.18 18.20 22.71
N ILE A 827 5.58 17.40 21.83
CA ILE A 827 4.86 16.18 22.20
C ILE A 827 5.81 15.12 22.78
N HIS A 828 6.93 14.86 22.12
CA HIS A 828 7.92 13.87 22.54
C HIS A 828 8.57 14.24 23.87
N THR A 829 8.90 15.53 24.06
CA THR A 829 9.39 16.06 25.35
C THR A 829 8.39 15.81 26.48
N PHE A 830 7.10 16.08 26.26
CA PHE A 830 6.03 15.82 27.24
C PHE A 830 5.84 14.32 27.55
N LEU A 831 5.96 13.46 26.53
CA LEU A 831 5.89 12.01 26.68
C LEU A 831 7.14 11.39 27.33
N GLY A 832 8.25 12.14 27.42
CA GLY A 832 9.52 11.65 27.95
C GLY A 832 10.24 10.66 27.01
N VAL A 833 10.01 10.77 25.70
CA VAL A 833 10.66 9.93 24.68
C VAL A 833 11.42 10.83 23.68
N PRO A 834 12.57 10.39 23.13
CA PRO A 834 13.26 11.18 22.11
C PRO A 834 12.42 11.28 20.83
N VAL A 835 12.53 12.38 20.09
CA VAL A 835 12.10 12.43 18.68
C VAL A 835 13.13 11.65 17.86
N THR A 836 12.70 10.60 17.16
CA THR A 836 13.59 9.97 16.18
C THR A 836 13.61 10.80 14.89
N PRO A 837 14.76 10.97 14.21
CA PRO A 837 14.82 11.65 12.92
C PRO A 837 13.85 11.04 11.89
N THR A 838 13.62 9.72 11.96
CA THR A 838 12.65 8.99 11.13
C THR A 838 11.22 9.45 11.36
N ALA A 839 10.76 9.53 12.62
CA ALA A 839 9.41 10.01 12.94
C ALA A 839 9.22 11.49 12.58
N LEU A 840 10.27 12.31 12.73
CA LEU A 840 10.26 13.71 12.34
C LEU A 840 10.12 13.87 10.82
N ASN A 841 10.95 13.18 10.05
CA ASN A 841 10.90 13.17 8.59
C ASN A 841 9.56 12.62 8.10
N GLN A 842 9.03 11.56 8.72
CA GLN A 842 7.72 11.01 8.39
C GLN A 842 6.60 12.02 8.62
N LEU A 843 6.61 12.75 9.75
CA LEU A 843 5.60 13.79 10.02
C LEU A 843 5.73 14.96 9.04
N MET A 844 6.95 15.46 8.81
CA MET A 844 7.21 16.54 7.85
C MET A 844 6.77 16.18 6.42
N PHE A 845 7.07 14.95 5.98
CA PHE A 845 6.63 14.41 4.68
C PHE A 845 5.10 14.27 4.62
N THR A 846 4.50 13.68 5.67
CA THR A 846 3.05 13.51 5.83
C THR A 846 2.28 14.82 5.70
N THR A 847 2.78 15.90 6.30
CA THR A 847 2.11 17.21 6.30
C THR A 847 2.40 18.07 5.07
N SER A 848 3.40 17.72 4.25
CA SER A 848 3.81 18.51 3.07
C SER A 848 3.40 17.91 1.72
N THR A 849 3.14 16.61 1.64
CA THR A 849 3.03 15.90 0.34
C THR A 849 1.61 15.54 -0.12
N ASN A 850 0.57 15.80 0.68
CA ASN A 850 -0.81 15.31 0.45
C ASN A 850 -0.93 13.77 0.36
N LEU A 851 0.07 13.00 0.79
CA LEU A 851 0.07 11.52 0.67
C LEU A 851 -0.58 10.79 1.85
N TYR A 852 -1.15 11.51 2.81
CA TYR A 852 -1.77 10.95 4.01
C TYR A 852 -3.17 11.52 4.25
N ASN A 853 -4.15 10.62 4.34
CA ASN A 853 -5.56 10.98 4.27
C ASN A 853 -6.30 10.53 5.55
N LEU A 854 -7.04 11.46 6.16
CA LEU A 854 -7.96 11.12 7.25
C LEU A 854 -9.32 10.71 6.69
N MET A 855 -9.91 9.67 7.29
CA MET A 855 -11.13 8.97 6.84
C MET A 855 -12.33 9.87 6.48
N TYR A 856 -12.40 11.09 7.02
CA TYR A 856 -13.49 12.05 6.79
C TYR A 856 -13.01 13.43 6.32
N GLU A 857 -11.70 13.63 6.17
CA GLU A 857 -11.12 14.95 5.90
C GLU A 857 -10.36 15.00 4.57
N GLY A 858 -9.97 13.84 4.03
CA GLY A 858 -9.10 13.77 2.85
C GLY A 858 -7.64 14.06 3.23
N ASP A 859 -6.88 14.53 2.25
CA ASP A 859 -5.44 14.73 2.34
C ASP A 859 -5.08 15.85 3.34
N ILE A 860 -4.11 15.61 4.23
CA ILE A 860 -3.64 16.63 5.17
C ILE A 860 -2.55 17.49 4.51
N SER A 861 -2.78 18.81 4.46
CA SER A 861 -1.75 19.81 4.15
C SER A 861 -2.13 21.21 4.67
N PRO A 862 -1.17 22.14 4.80
CA PRO A 862 -1.43 23.54 5.16
C PRO A 862 -2.49 24.24 4.30
N ALA A 863 -2.64 23.84 3.04
CA ALA A 863 -3.70 24.32 2.15
C ALA A 863 -5.07 23.74 2.55
N ASN A 864 -5.16 22.42 2.67
CA ASN A 864 -6.43 21.72 2.93
C ASN A 864 -7.02 22.06 4.32
N ILE A 865 -6.21 22.20 5.37
CA ILE A 865 -6.72 22.60 6.70
C ILE A 865 -7.34 24.01 6.72
N ASN A 866 -7.01 24.84 5.73
CA ASN A 866 -7.47 26.22 5.59
C ASN A 866 -8.53 26.41 4.48
N ILE A 867 -8.98 25.33 3.82
CA ILE A 867 -9.92 25.38 2.69
C ILE A 867 -11.26 26.07 3.03
N TRP A 868 -11.67 26.02 4.30
CA TRP A 868 -12.84 26.74 4.81
C TRP A 868 -12.79 28.25 4.56
N ARG A 869 -11.59 28.85 4.47
CA ARG A 869 -11.41 30.29 4.17
C ARG A 869 -11.91 30.68 2.77
N GLN A 870 -11.91 29.72 1.84
CA GLN A 870 -12.36 29.91 0.46
C GLN A 870 -13.81 29.46 0.28
N ASN A 871 -14.16 28.32 0.88
CA ASN A 871 -15.40 27.59 0.55
C ASN A 871 -16.54 27.73 1.57
N MET A 872 -16.30 28.28 2.78
CA MET A 872 -17.38 28.51 3.76
C MET A 872 -18.00 29.92 3.58
N PRO A 873 -19.34 30.07 3.63
CA PRO A 873 -19.98 31.39 3.54
C PRO A 873 -19.49 32.36 4.62
N ARG A 874 -19.08 33.58 4.25
CA ARG A 874 -18.54 34.59 5.21
C ARG A 874 -19.50 34.90 6.38
N LYS A 875 -20.82 34.82 6.18
CA LYS A 875 -21.82 34.99 7.24
C LYS A 875 -21.73 33.89 8.30
N GLU A 876 -21.42 32.67 7.90
CA GLU A 876 -21.26 31.51 8.78
C GLU A 876 -19.91 31.53 9.49
N ILE A 877 -18.83 31.91 8.80
CA ILE A 877 -17.53 32.14 9.45
C ILE A 877 -17.69 33.16 10.60
N ARG A 878 -18.38 34.28 10.37
CA ARG A 878 -18.69 35.27 11.41
C ARG A 878 -19.57 34.70 12.53
N LEU A 879 -20.60 33.91 12.20
CA LEU A 879 -21.45 33.26 13.20
C LEU A 879 -20.67 32.31 14.11
N ILE A 880 -19.76 31.51 13.54
CA ILE A 880 -18.86 30.61 14.28
C ILE A 880 -17.91 31.44 15.14
N GLU A 881 -17.28 32.47 14.59
CA GLU A 881 -16.38 33.34 15.35
C GLU A 881 -17.11 34.02 16.50
N ASP A 882 -18.20 34.75 16.27
CA ASP A 882 -18.91 35.46 17.34
C ASP A 882 -19.49 34.51 18.42
N THR A 883 -19.83 33.27 18.06
CA THR A 883 -20.21 32.22 19.02
C THR A 883 -19.00 31.71 19.82
N CYS A 884 -17.90 31.37 19.15
CA CYS A 884 -16.78 30.64 19.74
C CYS A 884 -15.62 31.53 20.23
N TRP A 885 -15.66 32.86 19.98
CA TRP A 885 -14.51 33.77 20.04
C TRP A 885 -13.73 33.70 21.35
N PHE A 886 -14.41 33.65 22.49
CA PHE A 886 -13.78 33.61 23.80
C PHE A 886 -12.84 32.40 23.97
N VAL A 887 -13.30 31.21 23.55
CA VAL A 887 -12.50 29.99 23.59
C VAL A 887 -11.47 29.98 22.46
N MET A 888 -11.84 30.41 21.26
CA MET A 888 -10.90 30.51 20.12
C MET A 888 -9.68 31.37 20.46
N LYS A 889 -9.90 32.53 21.09
CA LYS A 889 -8.84 33.43 21.55
C LYS A 889 -7.97 32.78 22.63
N ARG A 890 -8.55 32.04 23.59
CA ARG A 890 -7.81 31.29 24.62
C ARG A 890 -6.96 30.16 24.03
N LEU A 891 -7.36 29.60 22.89
CA LEU A 891 -6.59 28.63 22.10
C LEU A 891 -5.63 29.28 21.08
N GLY A 892 -5.52 30.61 21.05
CA GLY A 892 -4.58 31.32 20.16
C GLY A 892 -4.99 31.35 18.68
N TYR A 893 -6.27 31.13 18.34
CA TYR A 893 -6.77 31.36 16.97
C TYR A 893 -7.07 32.85 16.74
N SER A 894 -6.74 33.35 15.54
CA SER A 894 -7.08 34.70 15.09
C SER A 894 -8.44 34.77 14.38
N ARG A 895 -9.09 35.94 14.39
CA ARG A 895 -10.25 36.20 13.50
C ARG A 895 -9.83 36.20 12.04
N PHE A 896 -10.71 35.76 11.16
CA PHE A 896 -10.51 35.80 9.73
C PHE A 896 -10.70 37.24 9.21
N THR A 897 -9.59 37.92 8.94
CA THR A 897 -9.56 39.27 8.36
C THR A 897 -9.40 39.20 6.85
N ASN A 898 -10.52 39.33 6.11
CA ASN A 898 -10.59 39.52 4.64
C ASN A 898 -11.97 40.07 4.22
#